data_AF-A0A4P2VKX6-F1
#
_entry.id   AF-A0A4P2VKX6-F1
#
_cell.length_a   1.000
_cell.length_b   1.000
_cell.length_c   1.000
_cell.angle_alpha   90.00
_cell.angle_beta   90.00
_cell.angle_gamma   90.00
#
_symmetry.space_group_name_H-M   'P 1'
#
loop_
_entity.id
_entity.type
_entity.pdbx_description
1 polymer ?
#
loop_
_entity_poly.entity_id
_entity_poly.type
_entity_poly.pdbx_seq_one_letter_code
_entity_poly.pdbx_strand_id
1 'polypeptide(L)'
;MQVESDKTSKKKSNHNCSLNKEMINENNLDFHKINIHHSRIIQALKNEINTTIPIMGACTTNNGGIISWKLVTRVLSTTFHSSLRKFQKNSMRYWRENYLLTCIPAAGAASRFFSELQKFTLTIETKIPEFKNSLDLFLNHNFKAKLSLENRKQIQSILANVKITTEMSSLYEGIHEQEKDNIKACIEQFYNFLSQFIVLGKTDEKFISKYENLKNLCDMENIKKDYIKSISQSESNVRTPWDYNKNLTKIKNQDNITNFKTAFSKNKNFSNSHWMERISAQSLFLNKETAASNDPSIYLGTQEKTILKTYAACCVLLQKYAHLPKALVPTTTEGDSFLMLKLAEQIGLLPSLGNILVVPAFMKSEFENEIERLKPILQENISDIFALRNSPFAPKWLKENRKVNGEWVVFEQGRNLSTIRFNMDGTPYTDDNGKYVPVSAGHGELIHLFDEFTKQFPEAECLHIRNIDNVIGSSLDRTAELNIPAEFFKIMRDCIEYLRAQVEDYLFNEQKKKSDSRLHNETAFQVLSYLAHFIDESIANEALEACFDAQSTFIGLAHQSLYKVLGNLFHWQPLENHSSDLEAWEQTMQWLDNPISVFGVVRKEVADVGGGPVFAALPDGTTIKLCLEMPHANEEDASEYFGPRGNATHFNPVLAFFELKTHTRAFENTRSVGKKVEFSKLFDERFWLLSKREYKGTPVCYHETVLHELIGNSATTNLVFIEVPRTLFRPHKSFFDSLGNDRRTYGFDETLATTETRNF
;
A
#
# COMPACT_ATOMS: atom_id res chain seq x y z
N MET A 1 -35.71 -13.88 -29.41
CA MET A 1 -37.02 -13.48 -29.97
C MET A 1 -37.86 -13.05 -28.79
N GLN A 2 -38.39 -11.85 -28.63
CA GLN A 2 -38.86 -10.84 -29.58
C GLN A 2 -38.22 -9.47 -29.34
N VAL A 3 -38.04 -8.77 -30.46
CA VAL A 3 -37.71 -7.36 -30.64
C VAL A 3 -39.03 -6.62 -30.85
N GLU A 4 -39.02 -5.30 -30.61
CA GLU A 4 -40.06 -4.26 -30.83
C GLU A 4 -40.70 -3.80 -29.51
N SER A 5 -40.87 -2.51 -29.23
CA SER A 5 -40.49 -1.26 -29.88
C SER A 5 -40.94 -0.16 -28.91
N ASP A 6 -40.06 0.75 -28.48
CA ASP A 6 -40.51 2.03 -27.97
C ASP A 6 -39.51 3.14 -28.27
N LYS A 7 -39.64 3.64 -29.50
CA LYS A 7 -39.26 5.01 -29.86
C LYS A 7 -40.40 5.92 -29.43
N THR A 8 -40.20 6.76 -28.40
CA THR A 8 -40.30 8.23 -28.48
C THR A 8 -40.39 8.86 -27.08
N SER A 9 -39.33 9.55 -26.65
CA SER A 9 -39.40 10.97 -26.27
C SER A 9 -37.98 11.50 -25.99
N LYS A 10 -37.30 11.93 -27.06
CA LYS A 10 -36.12 12.77 -26.96
C LYS A 10 -36.54 14.14 -26.38
N LYS A 11 -36.58 14.28 -25.05
CA LYS A 11 -36.35 15.58 -24.41
C LYS A 11 -34.85 15.74 -24.24
N LYS A 12 -34.24 16.47 -25.19
CA LYS A 12 -32.91 17.04 -25.05
C LYS A 12 -32.92 18.00 -23.85
N SER A 13 -32.41 17.58 -22.70
CA SER A 13 -31.86 18.51 -21.72
C SER A 13 -30.46 18.89 -22.18
N ASN A 14 -30.37 20.04 -22.84
CA ASN A 14 -29.12 20.71 -23.16
C ASN A 14 -28.47 21.21 -21.86
N HIS A 15 -27.60 20.41 -21.26
CA HIS A 15 -26.41 20.92 -20.59
C HIS A 15 -25.21 20.18 -21.19
N ASN A 16 -24.62 20.79 -22.23
CA ASN A 16 -23.33 20.37 -22.76
C ASN A 16 -22.27 20.68 -21.70
N CYS A 17 -22.07 19.76 -20.75
CA CYS A 17 -20.81 19.71 -20.03
C CYS A 17 -19.83 18.91 -20.91
N SER A 18 -19.31 19.54 -21.98
CA SER A 18 -18.37 18.86 -22.86
C SER A 18 -16.96 19.00 -22.31
N LEU A 19 -16.30 17.86 -22.03
CA LEU A 19 -14.89 17.83 -21.68
C LEU A 19 -14.06 18.50 -22.78
N ASN A 20 -13.12 19.36 -22.38
CA ASN A 20 -12.17 19.94 -23.32
C ASN A 20 -11.05 18.94 -23.62
N LYS A 21 -10.95 18.48 -24.87
CA LYS A 21 -9.95 17.52 -25.33
C LYS A 21 -8.52 18.06 -25.22
N GLU A 22 -8.30 19.34 -25.47
CA GLU A 22 -6.98 19.97 -25.38
C GLU A 22 -6.47 19.94 -23.94
N MET A 23 -7.29 20.35 -22.97
CA MET A 23 -6.95 20.34 -21.55
C MET A 23 -6.70 18.93 -20.97
N ILE A 24 -7.38 17.92 -21.50
CA ILE A 24 -7.12 16.52 -21.13
C ILE A 24 -5.77 16.06 -21.69
N ASN A 25 -5.49 16.38 -22.96
CA ASN A 25 -4.22 16.05 -23.59
C ASN A 25 -3.04 16.79 -22.94
N GLU A 26 -3.21 18.03 -22.50
CA GLU A 26 -2.21 18.79 -21.72
C GLU A 26 -1.81 18.06 -20.42
N ASN A 27 -2.74 17.29 -19.84
CA ASN A 27 -2.48 16.45 -18.68
C ASN A 27 -1.89 15.07 -19.03
N ASN A 28 -1.58 14.78 -20.31
CA ASN A 28 -1.18 13.45 -20.78
C ASN A 28 -2.19 12.34 -20.41
N LEU A 29 -3.48 12.66 -20.45
CA LEU A 29 -4.57 11.74 -20.15
C LEU A 29 -5.25 11.27 -21.44
N ASP A 30 -5.83 10.07 -21.41
CA ASP A 30 -6.60 9.53 -22.54
C ASP A 30 -8.02 10.13 -22.55
N PHE A 31 -8.36 10.88 -23.60
CA PHE A 31 -9.67 11.51 -23.75
C PHE A 31 -10.84 10.52 -23.73
N HIS A 32 -10.70 9.37 -24.38
CA HIS A 32 -11.77 8.38 -24.45
C HIS A 32 -12.04 7.79 -23.06
N LYS A 33 -10.97 7.46 -22.33
CA LYS A 33 -11.06 6.96 -20.95
C LYS A 33 -11.71 7.97 -20.01
N ILE A 34 -11.25 9.24 -20.04
CA ILE A 34 -11.83 10.30 -19.20
C ILE A 34 -13.31 10.55 -19.54
N ASN A 35 -13.70 10.42 -20.82
CA ASN A 35 -15.08 10.56 -21.23
C ASN A 35 -15.97 9.41 -20.69
N ILE A 36 -15.46 8.19 -20.62
CA ILE A 36 -16.15 7.05 -19.97
C ILE A 36 -16.32 7.35 -18.47
N HIS A 37 -15.25 7.77 -17.79
CA HIS A 37 -15.30 8.11 -16.36
C HIS A 37 -16.33 9.21 -16.08
N HIS A 38 -16.30 10.29 -16.87
CA HIS A 38 -17.24 11.41 -16.74
C HIS A 38 -18.70 10.96 -16.93
N SER A 39 -18.96 10.12 -17.94
CA SER A 39 -20.30 9.58 -18.18
C SER A 39 -20.81 8.77 -16.99
N ARG A 40 -19.96 7.90 -16.41
CA ARG A 40 -20.28 7.13 -15.20
C ARG A 40 -20.53 8.02 -13.99
N ILE A 41 -19.70 9.03 -13.78
CA ILE A 41 -19.86 10.00 -12.68
C ILE A 41 -21.20 10.74 -12.81
N ILE A 42 -21.55 11.23 -14.00
CA ILE A 42 -22.83 11.91 -14.23
C ILE A 42 -24.00 10.97 -13.91
N GLN A 43 -23.96 9.74 -14.41
CA GLN A 43 -25.02 8.76 -14.15
C GLN A 43 -25.15 8.46 -12.65
N ALA A 44 -24.02 8.26 -11.95
CA ALA A 44 -24.02 7.99 -10.51
C ALA A 44 -24.52 9.18 -9.69
N LEU A 45 -24.11 10.41 -10.02
CA LEU A 45 -24.59 11.63 -9.35
C LEU A 45 -26.10 11.87 -9.54
N LYS A 46 -26.66 11.41 -10.67
CA LYS A 46 -28.10 11.44 -10.94
C LYS A 46 -28.88 10.25 -10.38
N ASN A 47 -28.20 9.32 -9.69
CA ASN A 47 -28.75 8.04 -9.23
C ASN A 47 -29.32 7.17 -10.38
N GLU A 48 -28.81 7.33 -11.60
CA GLU A 48 -29.20 6.53 -12.77
C GLU A 48 -28.52 5.14 -12.75
N ILE A 49 -27.42 4.99 -12.02
CA ILE A 49 -26.72 3.72 -11.80
C ILE A 49 -26.45 3.55 -10.29
N ASN A 50 -26.60 2.32 -9.79
CA ASN A 50 -26.14 1.99 -8.45
C ASN A 50 -24.63 1.68 -8.50
N THR A 51 -23.84 2.42 -7.72
CA THR A 51 -22.40 2.17 -7.59
C THR A 51 -22.08 1.22 -6.44
N THR A 52 -23.10 0.77 -5.68
CA THR A 52 -22.91 -0.17 -4.58
C THR A 52 -23.16 -1.60 -5.04
N ILE A 53 -22.46 -2.55 -4.42
CA ILE A 53 -22.55 -3.98 -4.68
C ILE A 53 -23.25 -4.62 -3.49
N PRO A 54 -24.46 -5.19 -3.68
CA PRO A 54 -25.20 -5.87 -2.62
C PRO A 54 -24.42 -7.04 -2.03
N ILE A 55 -24.35 -7.10 -0.70
CA ILE A 55 -23.72 -8.21 0.02
C ILE A 55 -24.77 -9.30 0.29
N MET A 56 -24.50 -10.52 -0.18
CA MET A 56 -25.37 -11.69 0.04
C MET A 56 -25.02 -12.44 1.33
N GLY A 57 -23.78 -12.32 1.81
CA GLY A 57 -23.32 -12.96 3.03
C GLY A 57 -21.80 -12.85 3.21
N ALA A 58 -21.33 -13.07 4.43
CA ALA A 58 -19.89 -13.13 4.70
C ALA A 58 -19.29 -14.44 4.19
N CYS A 59 -18.09 -14.38 3.58
CA CYS A 59 -17.28 -15.59 3.43
C CYS A 59 -16.75 -16.02 4.79
N THR A 60 -16.88 -17.31 5.12
CA THR A 60 -16.42 -17.87 6.38
C THR A 60 -15.77 -19.23 6.14
N THR A 61 -15.12 -19.78 7.16
CA THR A 61 -14.60 -21.15 7.12
C THR A 61 -15.70 -22.22 7.16
N ASN A 62 -16.91 -21.87 7.59
CA ASN A 62 -18.01 -22.82 7.79
C ASN A 62 -18.88 -22.98 6.54
N ASN A 63 -18.93 -21.97 5.67
CA ASN A 63 -19.72 -21.99 4.43
C ASN A 63 -18.85 -22.18 3.17
N GLY A 64 -17.60 -22.61 3.33
CA GLY A 64 -16.67 -22.82 2.21
C GLY A 64 -16.17 -21.55 1.53
N GLY A 65 -16.52 -20.36 2.03
CA GLY A 65 -16.04 -19.09 1.47
C GLY A 65 -14.55 -18.86 1.73
N ILE A 66 -13.99 -19.40 2.81
CA ILE A 66 -12.58 -19.26 3.21
C ILE A 66 -12.03 -20.63 3.63
N ILE A 67 -10.86 -21.01 3.14
CA ILE A 67 -10.17 -22.23 3.58
C ILE A 67 -9.42 -21.92 4.88
N SER A 68 -9.72 -22.64 5.96
CA SER A 68 -9.09 -22.40 7.27
C SER A 68 -7.57 -22.69 7.27
N TRP A 69 -6.82 -21.99 8.13
CA TRP A 69 -5.37 -22.17 8.24
C TRP A 69 -5.01 -23.60 8.65
N LYS A 70 -5.82 -24.20 9.56
CA LYS A 70 -5.67 -25.59 10.00
C LYS A 70 -5.81 -26.58 8.84
N LEU A 71 -6.77 -26.34 7.94
CA LEU A 71 -6.97 -27.19 6.76
C LEU A 71 -5.80 -27.03 5.78
N VAL A 72 -5.42 -25.79 5.44
CA VAL A 72 -4.28 -25.50 4.55
C VAL A 72 -3.01 -26.16 5.07
N THR A 73 -2.62 -25.90 6.32
CA THR A 73 -1.39 -26.45 6.90
C THR A 73 -1.42 -27.96 7.01
N ARG A 74 -2.58 -28.58 7.29
CA ARG A 74 -2.74 -30.04 7.32
C ARG A 74 -2.55 -30.65 5.93
N VAL A 75 -3.21 -30.13 4.91
CA VAL A 75 -3.14 -30.67 3.53
C VAL A 75 -1.76 -30.44 2.92
N LEU A 76 -1.11 -29.31 3.24
CA LEU A 76 0.28 -29.05 2.87
C LEU A 76 1.30 -29.75 3.77
N SER A 77 0.87 -30.32 4.90
CA SER A 77 1.80 -30.93 5.86
C SER A 77 2.49 -32.16 5.28
N THR A 78 3.74 -32.33 5.68
CA THR A 78 4.53 -33.53 5.38
C THR A 78 3.98 -34.79 6.05
N THR A 79 3.04 -34.69 7.00
CA THR A 79 2.31 -35.85 7.54
C THR A 79 1.28 -36.41 6.57
N PHE A 80 0.79 -35.61 5.62
CA PHE A 80 -0.05 -36.07 4.52
C PHE A 80 0.80 -36.74 3.42
N HIS A 81 2.06 -36.32 3.22
CA HIS A 81 3.04 -36.94 2.31
C HIS A 81 4.46 -36.97 2.89
N SER A 82 4.82 -38.06 3.60
CA SER A 82 6.06 -38.18 4.39
C SER A 82 7.36 -38.21 3.58
N SER A 83 7.30 -38.59 2.29
CA SER A 83 8.45 -38.77 1.42
C SER A 83 9.01 -37.47 0.81
N LEU A 84 8.35 -36.32 0.98
CA LEU A 84 8.62 -35.14 0.15
C LEU A 84 9.31 -33.95 0.85
N ARG A 85 9.58 -34.03 2.17
CA ARG A 85 9.99 -32.87 3.01
C ARG A 85 11.19 -32.06 2.49
N LYS A 86 12.29 -32.71 2.10
CA LYS A 86 13.51 -32.00 1.66
C LYS A 86 13.43 -31.57 0.19
N PHE A 87 12.78 -32.38 -0.64
CA PHE A 87 12.59 -32.09 -2.06
C PHE A 87 11.61 -30.93 -2.26
N GLN A 88 10.47 -30.92 -1.54
CA GLN A 88 9.50 -29.82 -1.56
C GLN A 88 10.14 -28.50 -1.14
N LYS A 89 10.88 -28.44 -0.02
CA LYS A 89 11.47 -27.18 0.43
C LYS A 89 12.46 -26.58 -0.59
N ASN A 90 13.32 -27.41 -1.17
CA ASN A 90 14.26 -26.95 -2.20
C ASN A 90 13.56 -26.61 -3.51
N SER A 91 12.56 -27.39 -3.92
CA SER A 91 11.74 -27.13 -5.11
C SER A 91 10.96 -25.83 -4.98
N MET A 92 10.34 -25.58 -3.82
CA MET A 92 9.58 -24.36 -3.55
C MET A 92 10.48 -23.13 -3.48
N ARG A 93 11.65 -23.24 -2.84
CA ARG A 93 12.64 -22.17 -2.85
C ARG A 93 13.11 -21.88 -4.29
N TYR A 94 13.46 -22.91 -5.04
CA TYR A 94 13.85 -22.78 -6.44
C TYR A 94 12.73 -22.12 -7.26
N TRP A 95 11.49 -22.54 -7.05
CA TRP A 95 10.36 -21.96 -7.77
C TRP A 95 10.21 -20.46 -7.46
N ARG A 96 10.26 -20.06 -6.18
CA ARG A 96 10.15 -18.64 -5.82
C ARG A 96 11.26 -17.79 -6.44
N GLU A 97 12.50 -18.25 -6.33
CA GLU A 97 13.68 -17.54 -6.86
C GLU A 97 13.70 -17.45 -8.39
N ASN A 98 12.89 -18.25 -9.10
CA ASN A 98 12.89 -18.29 -10.57
C ASN A 98 11.57 -17.85 -11.21
N TYR A 99 10.46 -17.85 -10.49
CA TYR A 99 9.13 -17.64 -11.07
C TYR A 99 8.18 -16.76 -10.23
N LEU A 100 8.50 -16.44 -8.98
CA LEU A 100 7.69 -15.54 -8.13
C LEU A 100 8.21 -14.10 -8.23
N LEU A 101 7.33 -13.16 -8.55
CA LEU A 101 7.61 -11.73 -8.60
C LEU A 101 6.88 -11.04 -7.43
N THR A 102 7.58 -10.26 -6.62
CA THR A 102 6.94 -9.48 -5.53
C THR A 102 6.71 -8.05 -6.00
N CYS A 103 5.50 -7.52 -5.85
CA CYS A 103 5.14 -6.14 -6.15
C CYS A 103 4.67 -5.40 -4.89
N ILE A 104 5.23 -4.22 -4.67
CA ILE A 104 4.92 -3.38 -3.52
C ILE A 104 4.47 -2.01 -4.02
N PRO A 105 3.17 -1.69 -3.91
CA PRO A 105 2.66 -0.35 -4.16
C PRO A 105 3.14 0.61 -3.06
N ALA A 106 3.92 1.61 -3.45
CA ALA A 106 4.47 2.67 -2.60
C ALA A 106 3.83 4.05 -2.85
N ALA A 107 2.76 4.09 -3.67
CA ALA A 107 2.09 5.34 -4.06
C ALA A 107 1.19 5.97 -2.99
N GLY A 108 1.12 5.38 -1.78
CA GLY A 108 0.29 5.90 -0.68
C GLY A 108 0.76 7.28 -0.20
N ALA A 109 -0.17 8.23 -0.09
CA ALA A 109 0.13 9.58 0.39
C ALA A 109 0.34 9.62 1.92
N ALA A 110 1.42 10.27 2.39
CA ALA A 110 1.65 10.49 3.83
C ALA A 110 0.61 11.41 4.47
N SER A 111 -0.13 12.20 3.68
CA SER A 111 -1.17 13.10 4.20
C SER A 111 -2.24 12.35 5.02
N ARG A 112 -2.63 11.13 4.63
CA ARG A 112 -3.56 10.30 5.41
C ARG A 112 -2.93 9.81 6.71
N PHE A 113 -1.67 9.40 6.64
CA PHE A 113 -0.88 8.94 7.78
C PHE A 113 -0.74 10.01 8.86
N PHE A 114 -0.64 11.29 8.46
CA PHE A 114 -0.59 12.45 9.36
C PHE A 114 -1.94 13.16 9.57
N SER A 115 -3.06 12.55 9.19
CA SER A 115 -4.38 13.22 9.19
C SER A 115 -4.81 13.72 10.58
N GLU A 116 -4.44 13.03 11.65
CA GLU A 116 -4.74 13.46 13.03
C GLU A 116 -3.96 14.72 13.42
N LEU A 117 -2.67 14.80 13.05
CA LEU A 117 -1.85 15.99 13.25
C LEU A 117 -2.42 17.18 12.45
N GLN A 118 -2.89 16.94 11.23
CA GLN A 118 -3.53 17.98 10.41
C GLN A 118 -4.81 18.49 11.05
N LYS A 119 -5.70 17.59 11.49
CA LYS A 119 -6.97 17.96 12.16
C LYS A 119 -6.71 18.78 13.43
N PHE A 120 -5.72 18.38 14.24
CA PHE A 120 -5.36 19.12 15.44
C PHE A 120 -4.83 20.52 15.11
N THR A 121 -3.89 20.62 14.16
CA THR A 121 -3.31 21.89 13.71
C THR A 121 -4.40 22.84 13.20
N LEU A 122 -5.30 22.34 12.33
CA LEU A 122 -6.43 23.12 11.80
C LEU A 122 -7.40 23.57 12.90
N THR A 123 -7.67 22.71 13.89
CA THR A 123 -8.54 23.04 15.03
C THR A 123 -7.96 24.19 15.86
N ILE A 124 -6.64 24.16 16.11
CA ILE A 124 -5.95 25.23 16.83
C ILE A 124 -5.96 26.53 16.03
N GLU A 125 -5.59 26.49 14.74
CA GLU A 125 -5.53 27.68 13.89
C GLU A 125 -6.90 28.31 13.63
N THR A 126 -7.97 27.52 13.63
CA THR A 126 -9.35 28.04 13.52
C THR A 126 -9.74 28.79 14.78
N LYS A 127 -9.32 28.34 15.97
CA LYS A 127 -9.59 29.00 17.24
C LYS A 127 -8.64 30.17 17.51
N ILE A 128 -7.40 30.09 17.03
CA ILE A 128 -6.33 31.08 17.20
C ILE A 128 -5.79 31.45 15.81
N PRO A 129 -6.45 32.38 15.09
CA PRO A 129 -6.03 32.78 13.74
C PRO A 129 -4.61 33.31 13.67
N GLU A 130 -4.08 33.88 14.77
CA GLU A 130 -2.71 34.38 14.85
C GLU A 130 -1.64 33.29 14.76
N PHE A 131 -2.01 32.02 14.93
CA PHE A 131 -1.11 30.88 14.76
C PHE A 131 -1.00 30.44 13.30
N LYS A 132 -1.94 30.83 12.44
CA LYS A 132 -1.93 30.47 11.03
C LYS A 132 -0.66 31.01 10.36
N ASN A 133 0.06 30.14 9.64
CA ASN A 133 1.36 30.43 9.01
C ASN A 133 2.47 30.89 9.98
N SER A 134 2.30 30.73 11.29
CA SER A 134 3.29 31.15 12.28
C SER A 134 4.62 30.40 12.14
N LEU A 135 4.59 29.11 11.76
CA LEU A 135 5.80 28.34 11.48
C LEU A 135 6.58 28.90 10.28
N ASP A 136 5.90 29.22 9.17
CA ASP A 136 6.57 29.79 7.99
C ASP A 136 7.17 31.16 8.30
N LEU A 137 6.49 31.99 9.09
CA LEU A 137 7.03 33.28 9.53
C LEU A 137 8.24 33.11 10.47
N PHE A 138 8.21 32.11 11.35
CA PHE A 138 9.32 31.74 12.23
C PHE A 138 10.54 31.29 11.41
N LEU A 139 10.34 30.37 10.45
CA LEU A 139 11.40 29.85 9.58
C LEU A 139 12.02 30.92 8.68
N ASN A 140 11.20 31.88 8.21
CA ASN A 140 11.66 32.97 7.35
C ASN A 140 12.17 34.20 8.12
N HIS A 141 12.23 34.15 9.46
CA HIS A 141 12.61 35.28 10.32
C HIS A 141 11.82 36.58 10.05
N ASN A 142 10.60 36.48 9.53
CA ASN A 142 9.79 37.62 9.06
C ASN A 142 8.70 38.01 10.06
N PHE A 143 8.83 37.59 11.32
CA PHE A 143 7.78 37.79 12.30
C PHE A 143 7.82 39.21 12.91
N LYS A 144 6.93 40.08 12.42
CA LYS A 144 6.79 41.49 12.90
C LYS A 144 5.51 41.75 13.69
N ALA A 145 4.72 40.71 13.98
CA ALA A 145 3.41 40.87 14.62
C ALA A 145 3.53 41.21 16.11
N LYS A 146 2.65 42.10 16.59
CA LYS A 146 2.49 42.43 18.01
C LYS A 146 1.10 41.99 18.46
N LEU A 147 1.01 41.26 19.56
CA LEU A 147 -0.27 40.89 20.17
C LEU A 147 -0.65 41.89 21.27
N SER A 148 -1.88 42.39 21.21
CA SER A 148 -2.47 43.14 22.32
C SER A 148 -2.61 42.25 23.56
N LEU A 149 -2.61 42.84 24.75
CA LEU A 149 -2.86 42.08 25.98
C LEU A 149 -4.19 41.30 25.95
N GLU A 150 -5.23 41.92 25.38
CA GLU A 150 -6.57 41.33 25.28
C GLU A 150 -6.55 40.06 24.42
N ASN A 151 -5.92 40.11 23.25
CA ASN A 151 -5.75 38.93 22.40
C ASN A 151 -4.91 37.87 23.09
N ARG A 152 -3.83 38.25 23.79
CA ARG A 152 -3.02 37.27 24.52
C ARG A 152 -3.83 36.54 25.61
N LYS A 153 -4.69 37.26 26.36
CA LYS A 153 -5.57 36.66 27.39
C LYS A 153 -6.64 35.77 26.76
N GLN A 154 -7.17 36.16 25.62
CA GLN A 154 -8.11 35.35 24.85
C GLN A 154 -7.45 34.05 24.38
N ILE A 155 -6.24 34.11 23.81
CA ILE A 155 -5.47 32.94 23.39
C ILE A 155 -5.19 32.01 24.58
N GLN A 156 -4.77 32.54 25.72
CA GLN A 156 -4.56 31.74 26.94
C GLN A 156 -5.85 31.02 27.38
N SER A 157 -6.98 31.73 27.40
CA SER A 157 -8.28 31.15 27.76
C SER A 157 -8.71 30.06 26.77
N ILE A 158 -8.45 30.25 25.48
CA ILE A 158 -8.71 29.23 24.45
C ILE A 158 -7.86 27.99 24.74
N LEU A 159 -6.54 28.16 24.93
CA LEU A 159 -5.61 27.04 25.18
C LEU A 159 -6.01 26.26 26.44
N ALA A 160 -6.37 26.93 27.53
CA ALA A 160 -6.83 26.26 28.76
C ALA A 160 -8.07 25.37 28.56
N ASN A 161 -8.91 25.69 27.56
CA ASN A 161 -10.15 24.97 27.26
C ASN A 161 -10.03 23.98 26.09
N VAL A 162 -8.89 23.91 25.40
CA VAL A 162 -8.67 22.92 24.35
C VAL A 162 -8.52 21.53 24.98
N LYS A 163 -9.37 20.60 24.53
CA LYS A 163 -9.22 19.18 24.84
C LYS A 163 -8.14 18.57 23.95
N ILE A 164 -7.27 17.78 24.55
CA ILE A 164 -6.20 17.04 23.87
C ILE A 164 -6.33 15.56 24.23
N THR A 165 -6.12 14.66 23.27
CA THR A 165 -6.12 13.22 23.52
C THR A 165 -4.80 12.80 24.17
N THR A 166 -4.78 11.61 24.76
CA THR A 166 -3.57 11.07 25.41
C THR A 166 -2.43 10.95 24.39
N GLU A 167 -2.67 10.43 23.18
CA GLU A 167 -1.65 10.24 22.15
C GLU A 167 -1.07 11.59 21.69
N MET A 168 -1.92 12.60 21.49
CA MET A 168 -1.48 13.94 21.10
C MET A 168 -0.69 14.62 22.21
N SER A 169 -1.03 14.37 23.48
CA SER A 169 -0.33 14.94 24.62
C SER A 169 1.09 14.37 24.81
N SER A 170 1.29 13.09 24.45
CA SER A 170 2.59 12.43 24.52
C SER A 170 3.44 12.60 23.26
N LEU A 171 2.89 13.13 22.17
CA LEU A 171 3.58 13.31 20.88
C LEU A 171 4.96 13.97 21.02
N TYR A 172 5.03 15.10 21.74
CA TYR A 172 6.29 15.84 21.92
C TYR A 172 7.35 14.99 22.63
N GLU A 173 6.96 14.21 23.62
CA GLU A 173 7.86 13.33 24.37
C GLU A 173 8.26 12.10 23.53
N GLY A 174 7.33 11.52 22.78
CA GLY A 174 7.63 10.39 21.88
C GLY A 174 8.57 10.75 20.72
N ILE A 175 8.52 11.99 20.23
CA ILE A 175 9.45 12.47 19.18
C ILE A 175 10.89 12.52 19.68
N HIS A 176 11.13 12.65 21.00
CA HIS A 176 12.48 12.67 21.56
C HIS A 176 13.25 11.37 21.32
N GLU A 177 12.58 10.27 20.98
CA GLU A 177 13.21 8.98 20.67
C GLU A 177 13.35 8.72 19.17
N GLN A 178 12.45 9.28 18.34
CA GLN A 178 12.31 8.88 16.94
C GLN A 178 12.97 9.79 15.90
N GLU A 179 13.11 11.07 16.21
CA GLU A 179 13.59 12.03 15.22
C GLU A 179 15.06 12.40 15.40
N LYS A 180 15.65 12.96 14.34
CA LYS A 180 17.00 13.53 14.40
C LYS A 180 17.03 14.76 15.32
N ASP A 181 18.17 15.00 15.95
CA ASP A 181 18.36 16.11 16.89
C ASP A 181 18.01 17.49 16.31
N ASN A 182 18.16 17.67 15.00
CA ASN A 182 17.79 18.90 14.33
C ASN A 182 16.28 19.19 14.34
N ILE A 183 15.42 18.16 14.24
CA ILE A 183 13.96 18.35 14.31
C ILE A 183 13.54 18.65 15.73
N LYS A 184 14.07 17.90 16.71
CA LYS A 184 13.78 18.14 18.13
C LYS A 184 14.12 19.59 18.51
N ALA A 185 15.32 20.04 18.10
CA ALA A 185 15.75 21.42 18.29
C ALA A 185 14.79 22.42 17.61
N CYS A 186 14.32 22.14 16.39
CA CYS A 186 13.36 23.01 15.71
C CYS A 186 12.01 23.08 16.44
N ILE A 187 11.49 21.96 16.93
CA ILE A 187 10.23 21.91 17.68
C ILE A 187 10.38 22.72 18.98
N GLU A 188 11.47 22.51 19.72
CA GLU A 188 11.78 23.26 20.94
C GLU A 188 11.86 24.76 20.70
N GLN A 189 12.56 25.16 19.64
CA GLN A 189 12.72 26.58 19.30
C GLN A 189 11.40 27.21 18.87
N PHE A 190 10.60 26.51 18.07
CA PHE A 190 9.30 27.00 17.65
C PHE A 190 8.30 27.08 18.82
N TYR A 191 8.31 26.09 19.72
CA TYR A 191 7.55 26.14 20.98
C TYR A 191 7.95 27.34 21.85
N ASN A 192 9.25 27.58 22.02
CA ASN A 192 9.76 28.70 22.81
C ASN A 192 9.37 30.04 22.18
N PHE A 193 9.43 30.13 20.85
CA PHE A 193 8.95 31.28 20.08
C PHE A 193 7.46 31.56 20.33
N LEU A 194 6.58 30.56 20.20
CA LEU A 194 5.15 30.72 20.45
C LEU A 194 4.86 31.12 21.91
N SER A 195 5.59 30.51 22.85
CA SER A 195 5.46 30.81 24.28
C SER A 195 5.82 32.26 24.59
N GLN A 196 6.93 32.77 24.03
CA GLN A 196 7.31 34.17 24.18
C GLN A 196 6.31 35.11 23.50
N PHE A 197 5.84 34.75 22.30
CA PHE A 197 4.86 35.55 21.58
C PHE A 197 3.57 35.74 22.40
N ILE A 198 3.10 34.70 23.10
CA ILE A 198 1.95 34.78 23.99
C ILE A 198 2.27 35.53 25.29
N VAL A 199 3.45 35.32 25.91
CA VAL A 199 3.76 35.94 27.20
C VAL A 199 4.06 37.43 27.07
N LEU A 200 4.92 37.80 26.11
CA LEU A 200 5.46 39.15 25.94
C LEU A 200 4.69 39.98 24.90
N GLY A 201 3.87 39.34 24.06
CA GLY A 201 3.14 40.00 22.97
C GLY A 201 4.02 40.52 21.83
N LYS A 202 5.32 40.24 21.90
CA LYS A 202 6.35 40.59 20.91
C LYS A 202 7.42 39.52 20.92
N THR A 203 8.12 39.38 19.80
CA THR A 203 9.27 38.49 19.64
C THR A 203 10.53 39.34 19.61
N ASP A 204 11.52 39.03 20.45
CA ASP A 204 12.79 39.75 20.47
C ASP A 204 13.68 39.28 19.32
N GLU A 205 14.12 40.17 18.44
CA GLU A 205 14.99 39.84 17.29
C GLU A 205 16.30 39.18 17.75
N LYS A 206 16.78 39.49 18.97
CA LYS A 206 17.96 38.85 19.58
C LYS A 206 17.74 37.41 20.00
N PHE A 207 16.49 37.00 20.24
CA PHE A 207 16.16 35.61 20.56
C PHE A 207 16.27 34.75 19.30
N ILE A 208 15.81 35.27 18.15
CA ILE A 208 15.85 34.60 16.85
C ILE A 208 17.29 34.40 16.36
N SER A 209 18.18 35.38 16.54
CA SER A 209 19.59 35.30 16.11
C SER A 209 20.44 34.30 16.90
N LYS A 210 19.97 33.82 18.07
CA LYS A 210 20.71 32.83 18.88
C LYS A 210 20.59 31.39 18.33
N TYR A 211 19.70 31.18 17.35
CA TYR A 211 19.31 29.86 16.85
C TYR A 211 19.52 29.72 15.33
N GLU A 212 20.51 30.42 14.76
CA GLU A 212 20.83 30.51 13.31
C GLU A 212 21.12 29.18 12.56
N ASN A 213 21.17 28.03 13.24
CA ASN A 213 21.47 26.74 12.61
C ASN A 213 20.26 26.03 11.97
N LEU A 214 19.07 26.64 11.95
CA LEU A 214 17.86 26.03 11.36
C LEU A 214 17.76 26.13 9.82
N LYS A 215 18.68 26.82 9.13
CA LYS A 215 18.66 26.91 7.66
C LYS A 215 18.71 25.56 6.95
N ASN A 216 19.23 24.51 7.60
CA ASN A 216 19.30 23.17 7.02
C ASN A 216 17.96 22.40 7.02
N LEU A 217 16.92 22.88 7.73
CA LEU A 217 15.54 22.42 7.49
C LEU A 217 14.95 23.01 6.19
N CYS A 218 15.45 24.19 5.80
CA CYS A 218 15.14 24.89 4.55
C CYS A 218 16.06 24.52 3.37
N ASP A 219 17.10 23.70 3.52
CA ASP A 219 17.88 23.23 2.35
C ASP A 219 17.07 22.28 1.45
N MET A 220 15.95 21.75 1.97
CA MET A 220 14.90 21.12 1.18
C MET A 220 13.95 22.13 0.52
N GLU A 221 14.04 23.44 0.77
CA GLU A 221 13.41 24.44 -0.11
C GLU A 221 14.03 24.40 -1.50
N ASN A 222 15.26 23.91 -1.68
CA ASN A 222 15.76 23.63 -3.02
C ASN A 222 15.06 22.42 -3.63
N ILE A 223 14.65 21.41 -2.85
CA ILE A 223 13.82 20.30 -3.34
C ILE A 223 12.35 20.71 -3.48
N LYS A 224 11.81 21.58 -2.61
CA LYS A 224 10.46 22.16 -2.69
C LYS A 224 10.36 23.16 -3.83
N LYS A 225 11.43 23.95 -4.08
CA LYS A 225 11.57 24.78 -5.28
C LYS A 225 11.81 23.88 -6.46
N ASP A 226 12.74 22.94 -6.52
CA ASP A 226 12.90 22.04 -7.68
C ASP A 226 11.67 21.17 -7.97
N TYR A 227 10.85 20.85 -6.96
CA TYR A 227 9.55 20.17 -7.09
C TYR A 227 8.41 21.10 -7.55
N ILE A 228 8.28 22.31 -6.98
CA ILE A 228 7.28 23.30 -7.41
C ILE A 228 7.69 23.95 -8.75
N LYS A 229 9.00 23.99 -9.04
CA LYS A 229 9.65 24.56 -10.22
C LYS A 229 9.79 23.52 -11.32
N SER A 230 9.83 22.22 -11.04
CA SER A 230 9.53 21.19 -12.07
C SER A 230 8.06 21.21 -12.47
N ILE A 231 7.16 21.56 -11.53
CA ILE A 231 5.73 21.80 -11.80
C ILE A 231 5.47 23.14 -12.53
N SER A 232 6.28 24.19 -12.32
CA SER A 232 6.06 25.53 -12.89
C SER A 232 7.03 26.00 -14.00
N GLN A 233 8.22 25.40 -14.17
CA GLN A 233 9.16 25.71 -15.27
C GLN A 233 9.04 24.78 -16.49
N SER A 234 8.05 23.88 -16.51
CA SER A 234 7.59 23.30 -17.78
C SER A 234 6.59 24.22 -18.52
N GLU A 235 6.27 25.39 -17.95
CA GLU A 235 5.67 26.50 -18.68
C GLU A 235 6.80 27.33 -19.32
N SER A 236 6.91 27.25 -20.65
CA SER A 236 7.86 27.99 -21.50
C SER A 236 9.34 27.56 -21.40
N ASN A 237 9.70 26.51 -22.13
CA ASN A 237 10.79 26.56 -23.12
C ASN A 237 10.87 25.23 -23.88
N VAL A 238 10.18 25.20 -25.01
CA VAL A 238 10.44 24.25 -26.09
C VAL A 238 11.87 24.52 -26.57
N ARG A 239 12.80 23.58 -26.33
CA ARG A 239 14.02 23.52 -27.14
C ARG A 239 13.70 22.74 -28.41
N THR A 240 13.80 23.42 -29.53
CA THR A 240 13.69 22.78 -30.85
C THR A 240 15.02 22.08 -31.20
N PRO A 241 15.04 21.15 -32.16
CA PRO A 241 16.24 20.39 -32.55
C PRO A 241 17.44 21.21 -33.08
N TRP A 242 17.38 22.55 -33.10
CA TRP A 242 18.41 23.42 -33.65
C TRP A 242 19.38 24.02 -32.62
N ASP A 243 19.20 23.78 -31.31
CA ASP A 243 20.03 24.37 -30.26
C ASP A 243 21.28 23.54 -29.88
N TYR A 244 21.71 22.59 -30.72
CA TYR A 244 22.89 21.75 -30.47
C TYR A 244 24.26 22.42 -30.67
N ASN A 245 24.32 23.67 -31.14
CA ASN A 245 25.60 24.32 -31.47
C ASN A 245 25.76 25.71 -30.83
N LYS A 246 25.94 25.77 -29.51
CA LYS A 246 26.63 26.92 -28.88
C LYS A 246 27.60 26.47 -27.77
N ASN A 247 28.86 26.86 -27.96
CA ASN A 247 30.03 26.50 -27.17
C ASN A 247 29.90 26.84 -25.67
N LEU A 248 30.38 25.91 -24.85
CA LEU A 248 30.66 26.04 -23.42
C LEU A 248 31.69 27.16 -23.16
N THR A 249 31.28 28.21 -22.45
CA THR A 249 32.21 29.14 -21.80
C THR A 249 32.33 28.83 -20.31
N LYS A 250 33.52 28.35 -19.95
CA LYS A 250 34.13 28.23 -18.62
C LYS A 250 33.63 29.26 -17.60
N ILE A 251 33.22 28.79 -16.41
CA ILE A 251 33.35 29.55 -15.17
C ILE A 251 34.16 28.71 -14.18
N LYS A 252 35.19 29.36 -13.63
CA LYS A 252 36.28 28.84 -12.80
C LYS A 252 35.79 28.52 -11.40
N ASN A 253 36.09 27.31 -10.91
CA ASN A 253 36.24 27.05 -9.49
C ASN A 253 37.70 27.32 -9.11
N GLN A 254 37.93 28.20 -8.13
CA GLN A 254 39.16 28.24 -7.35
C GLN A 254 38.83 28.66 -5.92
N ASP A 255 39.11 27.73 -5.01
CA ASP A 255 39.73 27.88 -3.69
C ASP A 255 39.15 28.91 -2.71
N ASN A 256 38.67 28.40 -1.57
CA ASN A 256 39.10 28.84 -0.24
C ASN A 256 38.59 27.88 0.85
N ILE A 257 39.34 26.78 1.02
CA ILE A 257 39.42 26.03 2.29
C ILE A 257 40.70 26.51 2.96
N THR A 258 40.59 27.27 4.05
CA THR A 258 41.54 27.35 5.20
C THR A 258 41.22 28.58 6.06
N ASN A 259 41.45 28.44 7.38
CA ASN A 259 41.20 29.40 8.49
C ASN A 259 39.76 29.26 9.04
N PHE A 260 39.52 28.68 10.21
CA PHE A 260 39.99 29.13 11.51
C PHE A 260 40.16 27.96 12.50
N LYS A 261 41.40 27.61 12.81
CA LYS A 261 41.82 27.05 14.11
C LYS A 261 42.72 28.10 14.76
N THR A 262 42.35 28.57 15.96
CA THR A 262 43.19 29.03 17.10
C THR A 262 42.60 30.25 17.82
N ALA A 263 42.02 30.01 19.01
CA ALA A 263 42.10 30.86 20.20
C ALA A 263 41.48 30.11 21.40
N PHE A 264 42.27 29.31 22.12
CA PHE A 264 42.63 29.48 23.55
C PHE A 264 41.43 29.73 24.49
N SER A 265 40.97 28.75 25.28
CA SER A 265 41.56 28.19 26.52
C SER A 265 41.82 29.21 27.64
N LYS A 266 41.02 29.13 28.70
CA LYS A 266 41.17 29.52 30.13
C LYS A 266 39.74 29.62 30.67
N ASN A 267 39.24 28.91 31.68
CA ASN A 267 39.84 28.41 32.90
C ASN A 267 39.16 27.10 33.36
N LYS A 268 39.97 26.20 33.92
CA LYS A 268 39.57 25.14 34.85
C LYS A 268 39.37 25.75 36.25
N ASN A 269 38.42 25.25 37.02
CA ASN A 269 38.72 24.64 38.34
C ASN A 269 37.55 23.79 38.88
N PHE A 270 37.96 22.72 39.55
CA PHE A 270 37.24 21.58 40.13
C PHE A 270 36.35 21.95 41.34
N SER A 271 35.30 21.15 41.61
CA SER A 271 35.31 20.16 42.72
C SER A 271 33.99 19.37 42.85
N ASN A 272 34.15 18.10 43.21
CA ASN A 272 33.14 17.10 43.60
C ASN A 272 32.23 17.50 44.78
N SER A 273 30.95 17.11 44.72
CA SER A 273 30.16 16.52 45.82
C SER A 273 28.81 16.05 45.25
N HIS A 274 28.61 14.76 45.00
CA HIS A 274 28.14 13.73 45.93
C HIS A 274 26.74 13.97 46.53
N TRP A 275 25.91 12.95 46.33
CA TRP A 275 24.56 12.72 46.82
C TRP A 275 24.50 12.73 48.36
N MET A 276 23.36 13.20 48.89
CA MET A 276 23.03 13.53 50.30
C MET A 276 23.30 14.97 50.75
N GLU A 277 22.41 15.87 50.36
CA GLU A 277 21.89 16.88 51.30
C GLU A 277 20.45 17.21 50.92
N ARG A 278 19.52 16.55 51.61
CA ARG A 278 18.08 16.82 51.59
C ARG A 278 17.75 17.66 52.82
N ILE A 279 16.89 18.65 52.58
CA ILE A 279 16.04 19.39 53.55
C ILE A 279 16.73 20.54 54.29
N SER A 280 16.53 21.76 53.80
CA SER A 280 16.06 22.86 54.65
C SER A 280 15.29 23.89 53.81
N ALA A 281 14.12 24.26 54.33
CA ALA A 281 13.33 25.37 53.83
C ALA A 281 13.93 26.68 54.36
N GLN A 282 14.41 27.55 53.48
CA GLN A 282 14.43 29.02 53.59
C GLN A 282 15.50 29.62 52.65
N SER A 283 15.06 30.23 51.56
CA SER A 283 15.64 31.47 51.01
C SER A 283 14.71 32.03 49.93
N LEU A 284 13.58 32.56 50.40
CA LEU A 284 12.92 33.69 49.76
C LEU A 284 13.88 34.89 49.80
N PHE A 285 13.89 35.68 48.71
CA PHE A 285 14.58 36.96 48.51
C PHE A 285 16.08 36.91 48.12
N LEU A 286 16.37 37.07 46.83
CA LEU A 286 16.85 38.34 46.25
C LEU A 286 17.11 38.14 44.74
N ASN A 287 16.29 38.78 43.91
CA ASN A 287 16.73 39.49 42.70
C ASN A 287 15.55 40.37 42.24
N LYS A 288 15.42 41.48 42.95
CA LYS A 288 14.63 42.64 42.56
C LYS A 288 15.67 43.72 42.30
N GLU A 289 15.94 44.01 41.04
CA GLU A 289 16.30 45.33 40.51
C GLU A 289 16.64 45.24 39.02
N THR A 290 15.61 45.33 38.18
CA THR A 290 15.53 46.38 37.16
C THR A 290 14.06 46.74 36.98
N ALA A 291 13.82 48.04 36.92
CA ALA A 291 12.55 48.69 37.12
C ALA A 291 11.58 48.61 35.93
N ALA A 292 10.29 48.70 36.27
CA ALA A 292 9.23 49.35 35.50
C ALA A 292 9.01 48.92 34.04
N SER A 293 8.28 47.81 33.85
CA SER A 293 7.25 47.74 32.81
C SER A 293 5.95 47.26 33.46
N ASN A 294 4.97 48.15 33.61
CA ASN A 294 3.58 47.79 33.93
C ASN A 294 2.92 47.12 32.71
N ASP A 295 3.53 46.05 32.18
CA ASP A 295 2.93 45.23 31.14
C ASP A 295 2.40 43.96 31.81
N PRO A 296 1.07 43.75 31.87
CA PRO A 296 0.50 42.58 32.52
C PRO A 296 1.00 41.29 31.83
N SER A 297 1.81 40.53 32.55
CA SER A 297 2.41 39.29 32.07
C SER A 297 1.41 38.15 32.15
N ILE A 298 1.22 37.43 31.05
CA ILE A 298 0.42 36.21 31.00
C ILE A 298 1.27 35.04 31.48
N TYR A 299 0.67 34.13 32.26
CA TYR A 299 1.34 32.92 32.75
C TYR A 299 0.76 31.68 32.07
N LEU A 300 1.61 30.89 31.41
CA LEU A 300 1.19 29.62 30.81
C LEU A 300 1.26 28.48 31.84
N GLY A 301 0.11 27.88 32.13
CA GLY A 301 0.01 26.67 32.94
C GLY A 301 0.55 25.43 32.23
N THR A 302 0.49 24.28 32.92
CA THR A 302 1.03 23.01 32.38
C THR A 302 0.27 22.57 31.14
N GLN A 303 -1.07 22.67 31.14
CA GLN A 303 -1.90 22.25 30.02
C GLN A 303 -1.64 23.10 28.77
N GLU A 304 -1.56 24.42 28.91
CA GLU A 304 -1.28 25.33 27.80
C GLU A 304 0.11 25.06 27.21
N LYS A 305 1.11 24.79 28.07
CA LYS A 305 2.45 24.40 27.61
C LYS A 305 2.43 23.09 26.82
N THR A 306 1.70 22.08 27.28
CA THR A 306 1.56 20.80 26.56
C THR A 306 0.91 21.02 25.20
N ILE A 307 -0.18 21.79 25.12
CA ILE A 307 -0.85 22.08 23.85
C ILE A 307 0.08 22.81 22.88
N LEU A 308 0.85 23.80 23.36
CA LEU A 308 1.81 24.53 22.53
C LEU A 308 2.94 23.63 22.03
N LYS A 309 3.46 22.74 22.88
CA LYS A 309 4.48 21.74 22.49
C LYS A 309 3.94 20.78 21.43
N THR A 310 2.73 20.24 21.63
CA THR A 310 2.08 19.37 20.66
C THR A 310 1.81 20.10 19.35
N TYR A 311 1.32 21.34 19.40
CA TYR A 311 1.08 22.15 18.19
C TYR A 311 2.38 22.42 17.43
N ALA A 312 3.45 22.79 18.14
CA ALA A 312 4.77 22.99 17.53
C ALA A 312 5.29 21.71 16.84
N ALA A 313 5.16 20.56 17.53
CA ALA A 313 5.53 19.25 16.98
C ALA A 313 4.74 18.92 15.71
N CYS A 314 3.41 19.11 15.74
CA CYS A 314 2.55 18.87 14.59
C CYS A 314 2.98 19.72 13.38
N CYS A 315 3.17 21.03 13.58
CA CYS A 315 3.54 21.93 12.49
C CYS A 315 4.87 21.55 11.84
N VAL A 316 5.89 21.25 12.64
CA VAL A 316 7.23 20.90 12.14
C VAL A 316 7.20 19.56 11.41
N LEU A 317 6.55 18.53 11.96
CA LEU A 317 6.42 17.22 11.31
C LEU A 317 5.63 17.31 10.00
N LEU A 318 4.51 18.04 9.99
CA LEU A 318 3.71 18.25 8.78
C LEU A 318 4.51 18.98 7.70
N GLN A 319 5.24 20.04 8.06
CA GLN A 319 6.08 20.77 7.11
C GLN A 319 7.15 19.85 6.50
N LYS A 320 7.73 18.96 7.31
CA LYS A 320 8.82 18.10 6.87
C LYS A 320 8.37 16.88 6.07
N TYR A 321 7.28 16.22 6.47
CA TYR A 321 6.94 14.88 5.96
C TYR A 321 5.61 14.80 5.21
N ALA A 322 4.68 15.74 5.38
CA ALA A 322 3.32 15.61 4.80
C ALA A 322 3.30 15.59 3.26
N HIS A 323 4.35 16.14 2.61
CA HIS A 323 4.50 16.16 1.16
C HIS A 323 5.17 14.90 0.59
N LEU A 324 5.78 14.06 1.43
CA LEU A 324 6.43 12.85 0.98
C LEU A 324 5.40 11.73 0.77
N PRO A 325 5.70 10.75 -0.11
CA PRO A 325 5.02 9.47 -0.10
C PRO A 325 5.24 8.78 1.24
N LYS A 326 4.22 8.05 1.72
CA LYS A 326 4.28 7.33 2.98
C LYS A 326 5.50 6.39 3.07
N ALA A 327 5.89 5.80 1.94
CA ALA A 327 7.05 4.91 1.85
C ALA A 327 8.36 5.55 2.33
N LEU A 328 8.52 6.87 2.21
CA LEU A 328 9.74 7.60 2.57
C LEU A 328 9.69 8.24 3.97
N VAL A 329 8.57 8.11 4.68
CA VAL A 329 8.39 8.67 6.02
C VAL A 329 9.12 7.77 7.04
N PRO A 330 9.87 8.36 8.01
CA PRO A 330 10.48 7.58 9.08
C PRO A 330 9.42 6.94 9.98
N THR A 331 9.64 5.67 10.33
CA THR A 331 8.67 4.83 11.04
C THR A 331 9.29 4.05 12.20
N THR A 332 10.61 4.17 12.40
CA THR A 332 11.34 3.60 13.53
C THR A 332 12.10 4.68 14.29
N THR A 333 12.47 4.39 15.54
CA THR A 333 13.27 5.29 16.36
C THR A 333 14.67 5.56 15.78
N GLU A 334 15.20 4.62 15.02
CA GLU A 334 16.46 4.74 14.28
C GLU A 334 16.33 5.63 13.02
N GLY A 335 15.12 6.05 12.67
CA GLY A 335 14.83 6.89 11.51
C GLY A 335 14.71 6.12 10.19
N ASP A 336 14.44 4.81 10.24
CA ASP A 336 14.22 4.00 9.04
C ASP A 336 12.86 4.31 8.43
N SER A 337 12.81 4.37 7.11
CA SER A 337 11.56 4.54 6.37
C SER A 337 10.86 3.20 6.15
N PHE A 338 9.55 3.23 5.85
CA PHE A 338 8.83 2.03 5.41
C PHE A 338 9.50 1.36 4.21
N LEU A 339 10.03 2.14 3.27
CA LEU A 339 10.82 1.63 2.14
C LEU A 339 12.01 0.82 2.65
N MET A 340 12.86 1.39 3.50
CA MET A 340 14.03 0.70 4.03
C MET A 340 13.66 -0.62 4.73
N LEU A 341 12.67 -0.59 5.61
CA LEU A 341 12.22 -1.79 6.30
C LEU A 341 11.69 -2.84 5.32
N LYS A 342 10.93 -2.42 4.31
CA LYS A 342 10.38 -3.34 3.30
C LYS A 342 11.46 -3.94 2.42
N LEU A 343 12.47 -3.17 2.03
CA LEU A 343 13.65 -3.66 1.30
C LEU A 343 14.38 -4.73 2.14
N ALA A 344 14.63 -4.45 3.42
CA ALA A 344 15.28 -5.38 4.35
C ALA A 344 14.45 -6.66 4.55
N GLU A 345 13.15 -6.51 4.75
CA GLU A 345 12.21 -7.61 4.91
C GLU A 345 12.26 -8.54 3.71
N GLN A 346 12.18 -8.00 2.49
CA GLN A 346 12.12 -8.82 1.27
C GLN A 346 13.40 -9.64 1.02
N ILE A 347 14.56 -9.15 1.46
CA ILE A 347 15.84 -9.87 1.38
C ILE A 347 15.84 -11.12 2.26
N GLY A 348 15.35 -10.99 3.50
CA GLY A 348 15.39 -12.08 4.49
C GLY A 348 14.18 -13.02 4.43
N LEU A 349 13.00 -12.48 4.13
CA LEU A 349 11.72 -13.14 4.35
C LEU A 349 11.29 -14.04 3.19
N LEU A 350 11.36 -13.55 1.95
CA LEU A 350 10.78 -14.25 0.80
C LEU A 350 11.56 -13.98 -0.49
N PRO A 351 12.73 -14.63 -0.69
CA PRO A 351 13.50 -14.51 -1.92
C PRO A 351 12.64 -14.84 -3.15
N SER A 352 12.70 -13.98 -4.16
CA SER A 352 11.86 -13.98 -5.35
C SER A 352 12.72 -13.78 -6.62
N LEU A 353 12.15 -14.07 -7.79
CA LEU A 353 12.76 -13.79 -9.11
C LEU A 353 13.16 -12.32 -9.27
N GLY A 354 12.32 -11.43 -8.75
CA GLY A 354 12.50 -9.98 -8.82
C GLY A 354 11.57 -9.27 -7.85
N ASN A 355 11.81 -7.98 -7.67
CA ASN A 355 10.99 -7.11 -6.84
C ASN A 355 10.59 -5.87 -7.63
N ILE A 356 9.33 -5.49 -7.52
CA ILE A 356 8.76 -4.32 -8.17
C ILE A 356 8.31 -3.35 -7.10
N LEU A 357 8.71 -2.09 -7.27
CA LEU A 357 8.16 -0.98 -6.52
C LEU A 357 7.30 -0.14 -7.46
N VAL A 358 6.03 0.07 -7.13
CA VAL A 358 5.17 1.01 -7.88
C VAL A 358 5.05 2.30 -7.11
N VAL A 359 5.63 3.37 -7.63
CA VAL A 359 5.77 4.66 -6.96
C VAL A 359 4.76 5.68 -7.54
N PRO A 360 4.52 6.82 -6.85
CA PRO A 360 3.73 7.91 -7.42
C PRO A 360 4.30 8.40 -8.76
N ALA A 361 3.47 9.08 -9.55
CA ALA A 361 3.91 9.72 -10.78
C ALA A 361 5.08 10.70 -10.51
N PHE A 362 6.08 10.73 -11.40
CA PHE A 362 7.24 11.63 -11.35
C PHE A 362 8.14 11.44 -10.13
N MET A 363 8.19 10.24 -9.56
CA MET A 363 9.03 9.93 -8.39
C MET A 363 9.95 8.74 -8.61
N LYS A 364 9.99 8.16 -9.82
CA LYS A 364 10.84 7.01 -10.14
C LYS A 364 12.30 7.25 -9.80
N SER A 365 12.86 8.36 -10.28
CA SER A 365 14.27 8.71 -10.03
C SER A 365 14.60 8.83 -8.55
N GLU A 366 13.70 9.42 -7.77
CA GLU A 366 13.86 9.66 -6.35
C GLU A 366 13.90 8.35 -5.58
N PHE A 367 12.99 7.42 -5.90
CA PHE A 367 12.98 6.09 -5.31
C PHE A 367 14.15 5.24 -5.77
N GLU A 368 14.54 5.31 -7.04
CA GLU A 368 15.73 4.59 -7.56
C GLU A 368 17.01 5.07 -6.84
N ASN A 369 17.19 6.38 -6.70
CA ASN A 369 18.30 6.96 -5.95
C ASN A 369 18.29 6.55 -4.48
N GLU A 370 17.11 6.52 -3.85
CA GLU A 370 16.97 6.11 -2.46
C GLU A 370 17.27 4.62 -2.28
N ILE A 371 16.83 3.75 -3.20
CA ILE A 371 17.18 2.33 -3.20
C ILE A 371 18.69 2.15 -3.33
N GLU A 372 19.35 2.83 -4.28
CA GLU A 372 20.81 2.74 -4.44
C GLU A 372 21.56 3.30 -3.22
N ARG A 373 21.04 4.34 -2.56
CA ARG A 373 21.58 4.86 -1.29
C ARG A 373 21.48 3.83 -0.16
N LEU A 374 20.37 3.09 -0.09
CA LEU A 374 20.11 2.08 0.95
C LEU A 374 20.82 0.75 0.69
N LYS A 375 21.10 0.43 -0.58
CA LYS A 375 21.74 -0.81 -1.03
C LYS A 375 23.01 -1.19 -0.26
N PRO A 376 24.03 -0.31 -0.06
CA PRO A 376 25.23 -0.68 0.71
C PRO A 376 24.90 -1.01 2.17
N ILE A 377 23.99 -0.25 2.80
CA ILE A 377 23.53 -0.46 4.19
C ILE A 377 22.86 -1.83 4.33
N LEU A 378 22.09 -2.24 3.32
CA LEU A 378 21.44 -3.54 3.29
C LEU A 378 22.41 -4.68 2.93
N GLN A 379 23.44 -4.41 2.12
CA GLN A 379 24.42 -5.41 1.65
C GLN A 379 25.50 -5.76 2.69
N GLU A 380 25.94 -4.82 3.54
CA GLU A 380 26.89 -5.09 4.65
C GLU A 380 26.35 -6.11 5.66
N ASN A 381 25.04 -6.39 5.63
CA ASN A 381 24.38 -7.40 6.45
C ASN A 381 24.23 -8.76 5.74
N ILE A 382 24.55 -8.85 4.45
CA ILE A 382 24.46 -10.06 3.61
C ILE A 382 25.86 -10.67 3.36
N SER A 383 26.95 -9.95 3.65
CA SER A 383 28.34 -10.38 3.41
C SER A 383 28.68 -11.75 4.01
N ASP A 384 28.06 -12.15 5.12
CA ASP A 384 28.25 -13.47 5.73
C ASP A 384 27.75 -14.63 4.83
N ILE A 385 26.72 -14.39 4.01
CA ILE A 385 26.20 -15.35 3.02
C ILE A 385 27.13 -15.43 1.80
N PHE A 386 27.74 -14.32 1.40
CA PHE A 386 28.70 -14.30 0.28
C PHE A 386 30.02 -14.99 0.63
N ALA A 387 30.46 -14.89 1.89
CA ALA A 387 31.60 -15.67 2.40
C ALA A 387 31.35 -17.20 2.31
N LEU A 388 30.13 -17.65 2.65
CA LEU A 388 29.69 -19.04 2.49
C LEU A 388 29.60 -19.46 1.01
N ARG A 389 29.13 -18.59 0.11
CA ARG A 389 29.06 -18.85 -1.34
C ARG A 389 30.43 -19.05 -1.99
N ASN A 390 31.42 -18.28 -1.55
CA ASN A 390 32.80 -18.39 -2.03
C ASN A 390 33.56 -19.56 -1.39
N SER A 391 32.93 -20.29 -0.46
CA SER A 391 33.49 -21.51 0.10
C SER A 391 33.62 -22.60 -0.98
N PRO A 392 34.73 -23.36 -1.00
CA PRO A 392 34.87 -24.53 -1.85
C PRO A 392 33.72 -25.55 -1.62
N PHE A 393 33.11 -25.57 -0.44
CA PHE A 393 32.04 -26.49 -0.05
C PHE A 393 30.61 -26.02 -0.37
N ALA A 394 30.43 -24.83 -0.98
CA ALA A 394 29.09 -24.36 -1.32
C ALA A 394 28.38 -25.29 -2.34
N PRO A 395 27.10 -25.66 -2.09
CA PRO A 395 26.35 -26.54 -2.98
C PRO A 395 26.12 -25.89 -4.36
N LYS A 396 26.01 -26.73 -5.41
CA LYS A 396 25.99 -26.27 -6.82
C LYS A 396 24.92 -25.21 -7.10
N TRP A 397 23.71 -25.38 -6.58
CA TRP A 397 22.61 -24.40 -6.72
C TRP A 397 22.98 -23.01 -6.17
N LEU A 398 23.77 -22.93 -5.09
CA LEU A 398 24.22 -21.67 -4.48
C LEU A 398 25.34 -20.99 -5.30
N LYS A 399 26.10 -21.77 -6.08
CA LYS A 399 27.13 -21.27 -7.01
C LYS A 399 26.56 -20.91 -8.39
N GLU A 400 25.51 -21.62 -8.81
CA GLU A 400 24.86 -21.49 -10.12
C GLU A 400 23.78 -20.37 -10.14
N ASN A 401 23.14 -20.05 -9.01
CA ASN A 401 22.30 -18.85 -8.84
C ASN A 401 23.17 -17.58 -8.80
N ARG A 402 23.64 -17.15 -9.97
CA ARG A 402 24.38 -15.89 -10.18
C ARG A 402 23.47 -14.65 -10.15
N LYS A 403 22.14 -14.81 -10.18
CA LYS A 403 21.20 -13.70 -10.01
C LYS A 403 21.33 -13.19 -8.58
N VAL A 404 22.05 -12.08 -8.45
CA VAL A 404 22.05 -11.23 -7.26
C VAL A 404 20.58 -11.04 -6.84
N ASN A 405 20.29 -11.26 -5.56
CA ASN A 405 18.95 -11.15 -4.95
C ASN A 405 18.08 -10.08 -5.62
N GLY A 406 16.86 -10.48 -5.99
CA GLY A 406 15.89 -9.78 -6.85
C GLY A 406 16.12 -8.28 -7.01
N GLU A 407 16.64 -7.90 -8.17
CA GLU A 407 16.74 -6.51 -8.62
C GLU A 407 15.40 -5.80 -8.38
N TRP A 408 15.48 -4.63 -7.76
CA TRP A 408 14.33 -3.76 -7.58
C TRP A 408 14.13 -2.97 -8.85
N VAL A 409 13.01 -3.19 -9.52
CA VAL A 409 12.59 -2.41 -10.68
C VAL A 409 11.50 -1.45 -10.25
N VAL A 410 11.71 -0.17 -10.55
CA VAL A 410 10.76 0.88 -10.21
C VAL A 410 9.86 1.18 -11.40
N PHE A 411 8.55 1.07 -11.17
CA PHE A 411 7.49 1.49 -12.09
C PHE A 411 6.74 2.66 -11.48
N GLU A 412 6.17 3.51 -12.32
CA GLU A 412 5.36 4.64 -11.88
C GLU A 412 3.89 4.38 -12.13
N GLN A 413 3.03 4.81 -11.21
CA GLN A 413 1.63 5.04 -11.51
C GLN A 413 1.51 6.34 -12.31
N GLY A 414 1.81 6.27 -13.62
CA GLY A 414 1.88 7.42 -14.51
C GLY A 414 0.55 8.17 -14.67
N ARG A 415 0.60 9.36 -15.30
CA ARG A 415 -0.62 10.17 -15.53
C ARG A 415 -1.68 9.42 -16.33
N ASN A 416 -1.30 8.54 -17.26
CA ASN A 416 -2.23 7.68 -18.00
C ASN A 416 -3.09 6.75 -17.12
N LEU A 417 -2.69 6.50 -15.88
CA LEU A 417 -3.42 5.74 -14.86
C LEU A 417 -4.23 6.65 -13.91
N SER A 418 -4.37 7.92 -14.25
CA SER A 418 -5.11 8.93 -13.50
C SER A 418 -6.43 9.28 -14.18
N THR A 419 -7.34 9.83 -13.40
CA THR A 419 -8.55 10.51 -13.87
C THR A 419 -8.46 12.01 -13.54
N ILE A 420 -9.55 12.76 -13.73
CA ILE A 420 -9.65 14.15 -13.28
C ILE A 420 -10.67 14.28 -12.15
N ARG A 421 -10.53 15.34 -11.35
CA ARG A 421 -11.55 15.73 -10.37
C ARG A 421 -12.74 16.39 -11.06
N PHE A 422 -13.91 16.14 -10.52
CA PHE A 422 -15.18 16.76 -10.91
C PHE A 422 -15.80 17.44 -9.69
N ASN A 423 -16.56 18.48 -9.95
CA ASN A 423 -17.47 19.08 -8.98
C ASN A 423 -18.62 18.11 -8.68
N MET A 424 -19.32 18.35 -7.57
CA MET A 424 -20.47 17.53 -7.16
C MET A 424 -21.69 17.65 -8.10
N ASP A 425 -21.68 18.58 -9.05
CA ASP A 425 -22.67 18.70 -10.13
C ASP A 425 -22.25 17.94 -11.42
N GLY A 426 -21.09 17.28 -11.40
CA GLY A 426 -20.52 16.52 -12.51
C GLY A 426 -19.66 17.35 -13.46
N THR A 427 -19.54 18.67 -13.29
CA THR A 427 -18.66 19.50 -14.14
C THR A 427 -17.18 19.27 -13.80
N PRO A 428 -16.24 19.33 -14.77
CA PRO A 428 -14.81 19.19 -14.47
C PRO A 428 -14.33 20.25 -13.48
N TYR A 429 -13.57 19.83 -12.46
CA TYR A 429 -12.96 20.76 -11.51
C TYR A 429 -11.70 21.38 -12.12
N THR A 430 -11.60 22.72 -12.05
CA THR A 430 -10.45 23.49 -12.51
C THR A 430 -9.74 24.17 -11.34
N ASP A 431 -8.42 24.31 -11.43
CA ASP A 431 -7.65 25.14 -10.51
C ASP A 431 -7.80 26.65 -10.82
N ASP A 432 -7.09 27.49 -10.05
CA ASP A 432 -7.11 28.96 -10.20
C ASP A 432 -6.61 29.43 -11.59
N ASN A 433 -5.87 28.58 -12.31
CA ASN A 433 -5.37 28.84 -13.66
C ASN A 433 -6.31 28.29 -14.75
N GLY A 434 -7.47 27.75 -14.36
CA GLY A 434 -8.44 27.16 -15.27
C GLY A 434 -8.05 25.79 -15.82
N LYS A 435 -7.03 25.11 -15.26
CA LYS A 435 -6.58 23.79 -15.73
C LYS A 435 -7.31 22.66 -14.99
N TYR A 436 -7.58 21.54 -15.70
CA TYR A 436 -8.12 20.34 -15.06
C TYR A 436 -7.13 19.72 -14.10
N VAL A 437 -7.62 19.26 -12.95
CA VAL A 437 -6.76 18.77 -11.86
C VAL A 437 -6.77 17.23 -11.82
N PRO A 438 -5.67 16.56 -12.23
CA PRO A 438 -5.61 15.10 -12.28
C PRO A 438 -5.51 14.48 -10.88
N VAL A 439 -6.05 13.28 -10.73
CA VAL A 439 -6.00 12.45 -9.52
C VAL A 439 -5.80 10.99 -9.92
N SER A 440 -5.04 10.22 -9.14
CA SER A 440 -4.92 8.76 -9.35
C SER A 440 -6.32 8.14 -9.40
N ALA A 441 -6.60 7.31 -10.42
CA ALA A 441 -7.89 6.62 -10.57
C ALA A 441 -7.97 5.35 -9.70
N GLY A 442 -7.28 5.36 -8.57
CA GLY A 442 -7.21 4.26 -7.61
C GLY A 442 -6.10 3.27 -7.90
N HIS A 443 -5.93 2.30 -6.99
CA HIS A 443 -4.91 1.27 -7.16
C HIS A 443 -5.34 0.15 -8.11
N GLY A 444 -6.62 0.08 -8.51
CA GLY A 444 -7.10 -0.86 -9.54
C GLY A 444 -6.40 -0.70 -10.89
N GLU A 445 -6.03 0.53 -11.22
CA GLU A 445 -5.26 0.89 -12.40
C GLU A 445 -3.88 0.22 -12.50
N LEU A 446 -3.34 -0.28 -11.37
CA LEU A 446 -2.09 -1.04 -11.35
C LEU A 446 -2.16 -2.30 -12.24
N ILE A 447 -3.36 -2.83 -12.49
CA ILE A 447 -3.57 -3.99 -13.37
C ILE A 447 -3.00 -3.76 -14.78
N HIS A 448 -3.00 -2.51 -15.27
CA HIS A 448 -2.44 -2.16 -16.57
C HIS A 448 -0.90 -2.22 -16.61
N LEU A 449 -0.24 -2.22 -15.45
CA LEU A 449 1.21 -2.40 -15.37
C LEU A 449 1.62 -3.88 -15.40
N PHE A 450 0.70 -4.82 -15.16
CA PHE A 450 1.05 -6.25 -15.09
C PHE A 450 1.56 -6.78 -16.44
N ASP A 451 1.07 -6.20 -17.54
CA ASP A 451 1.58 -6.49 -18.88
C ASP A 451 3.03 -6.04 -19.08
N GLU A 452 3.43 -4.92 -18.47
CA GLU A 452 4.82 -4.46 -18.46
C GLU A 452 5.69 -5.30 -17.51
N PHE A 453 5.13 -5.74 -16.38
CA PHE A 453 5.83 -6.63 -15.45
C PHE A 453 6.21 -7.94 -16.13
N THR A 454 5.29 -8.53 -16.89
CA THR A 454 5.54 -9.77 -17.63
C THR A 454 6.47 -9.61 -18.83
N LYS A 455 6.64 -8.39 -19.38
CA LYS A 455 7.68 -8.08 -20.37
C LYS A 455 9.05 -7.96 -19.72
N GLN A 456 9.13 -7.28 -18.57
CA GLN A 456 10.36 -7.11 -17.79
C GLN A 456 10.84 -8.43 -17.17
N PHE A 457 9.91 -9.27 -16.73
CA PHE A 457 10.16 -10.58 -16.12
C PHE A 457 9.44 -11.68 -16.93
N PRO A 458 9.98 -12.10 -18.08
CA PRO A 458 9.34 -13.10 -18.95
C PRO A 458 9.11 -14.46 -18.28
N GLU A 459 9.96 -14.82 -17.32
CA GLU A 459 9.84 -16.09 -16.59
C GLU A 459 8.87 -16.00 -15.39
N ALA A 460 8.31 -14.82 -15.07
CA ALA A 460 7.41 -14.70 -13.93
C ALA A 460 6.10 -15.46 -14.18
N GLU A 461 5.77 -16.36 -13.26
CA GLU A 461 4.54 -17.16 -13.26
C GLU A 461 3.54 -16.65 -12.22
N CYS A 462 4.04 -16.08 -11.14
CA CYS A 462 3.25 -15.59 -10.02
C CYS A 462 3.60 -14.16 -9.67
N LEU A 463 2.59 -13.33 -9.46
CA LEU A 463 2.73 -12.00 -8.86
C LEU A 463 2.22 -12.05 -7.43
N HIS A 464 3.05 -11.62 -6.48
CA HIS A 464 2.71 -11.47 -5.08
C HIS A 464 2.65 -10.00 -4.71
N ILE A 465 1.49 -9.52 -4.27
CA ILE A 465 1.26 -8.10 -3.95
C ILE A 465 1.18 -7.92 -2.44
N ARG A 466 1.92 -6.93 -1.93
CA ARG A 466 1.92 -6.54 -0.51
C ARG A 466 1.98 -5.03 -0.34
N ASN A 467 1.32 -4.51 0.70
CA ASN A 467 1.41 -3.08 1.01
C ASN A 467 2.76 -2.70 1.61
N ILE A 468 3.19 -1.46 1.31
CA ILE A 468 4.42 -0.87 1.83
C ILE A 468 4.39 -0.67 3.36
N ASP A 469 3.21 -0.40 3.92
CA ASP A 469 3.00 -0.05 5.33
C ASP A 469 2.67 -1.25 6.24
N ASN A 470 2.55 -2.45 5.66
CA ASN A 470 2.39 -3.71 6.39
C ASN A 470 3.74 -4.39 6.57
N VAL A 471 4.56 -3.91 7.52
CA VAL A 471 5.90 -4.45 7.80
C VAL A 471 5.79 -5.50 8.91
N ILE A 472 6.23 -6.73 8.61
CA ILE A 472 6.09 -7.90 9.47
C ILE A 472 7.44 -8.44 9.97
N GLY A 473 8.54 -7.97 9.39
CA GLY A 473 9.91 -8.33 9.77
C GLY A 473 10.44 -9.55 9.04
N SER A 474 11.62 -10.03 9.45
CA SER A 474 12.33 -11.12 8.77
C SER A 474 12.62 -12.33 9.67
N SER A 475 11.91 -12.46 10.79
CA SER A 475 12.10 -13.60 11.69
C SER A 475 11.76 -14.94 11.02
N LEU A 476 12.33 -16.04 11.53
CA LEU A 476 12.11 -17.37 10.98
C LEU A 476 10.64 -17.80 11.01
N ASP A 477 9.91 -17.44 12.06
CA ASP A 477 8.48 -17.73 12.19
C ASP A 477 7.67 -17.01 11.11
N ARG A 478 7.95 -15.72 10.87
CA ARG A 478 7.30 -14.93 9.81
C ARG A 478 7.60 -15.50 8.43
N THR A 479 8.84 -15.93 8.22
CA THR A 479 9.26 -16.59 6.98
C THR A 479 8.46 -17.88 6.76
N ALA A 480 8.32 -18.71 7.78
CA ALA A 480 7.54 -19.95 7.69
C ALA A 480 6.06 -19.67 7.39
N GLU A 481 5.46 -18.70 8.10
CA GLU A 481 4.07 -18.28 7.91
C GLU A 481 3.81 -17.76 6.49
N LEU A 482 4.70 -16.92 5.93
CA LEU A 482 4.53 -16.36 4.58
C LEU A 482 4.82 -17.37 3.45
N ASN A 483 5.63 -18.40 3.71
CA ASN A 483 5.88 -19.44 2.71
C ASN A 483 4.64 -20.30 2.43
N ILE A 484 3.80 -20.54 3.44
CA ILE A 484 2.60 -21.38 3.32
C ILE A 484 1.62 -20.88 2.25
N PRO A 485 1.20 -19.60 2.21
CA PRO A 485 0.30 -19.12 1.16
C PRO A 485 0.96 -19.13 -0.23
N ALA A 486 2.28 -18.92 -0.33
CA ALA A 486 3.01 -19.06 -1.60
C ALA A 486 3.07 -20.53 -2.09
N GLU A 487 3.27 -21.47 -1.16
CA GLU A 487 3.23 -22.92 -1.42
C GLU A 487 1.83 -23.36 -1.85
N PHE A 488 0.80 -22.88 -1.14
CA PHE A 488 -0.60 -23.12 -1.50
C PHE A 488 -0.90 -22.65 -2.92
N PHE A 489 -0.52 -21.42 -3.27
CA PHE A 489 -0.72 -20.88 -4.62
C PHE A 489 -0.05 -21.76 -5.68
N LYS A 490 1.22 -22.13 -5.49
CA LYS A 490 1.96 -22.95 -6.45
C LYS A 490 1.30 -24.31 -6.66
N ILE A 491 0.93 -25.00 -5.58
CA ILE A 491 0.29 -26.31 -5.67
C ILE A 491 -1.09 -26.21 -6.33
N MET A 492 -1.91 -25.23 -5.91
CA MET A 492 -3.21 -24.96 -6.55
C MET A 492 -3.04 -24.74 -8.06
N ARG A 493 -2.07 -23.91 -8.45
CA ARG A 493 -1.75 -23.67 -9.86
C ARG A 493 -1.37 -24.95 -10.59
N ASP A 494 -0.48 -25.75 -10.05
CA ASP A 494 -0.03 -26.99 -10.69
C ASP A 494 -1.17 -28.00 -10.88
N CYS A 495 -2.05 -28.11 -9.88
CA CYS A 495 -3.24 -28.95 -9.97
C CYS A 495 -4.19 -28.47 -11.08
N ILE A 496 -4.52 -27.18 -11.10
CA ILE A 496 -5.43 -26.61 -12.10
C ILE A 496 -4.83 -26.66 -13.50
N GLU A 497 -3.54 -26.39 -13.65
CA GLU A 497 -2.85 -26.48 -14.93
C GLU A 497 -2.86 -27.90 -15.49
N TYR A 498 -2.62 -28.90 -14.62
CA TYR A 498 -2.73 -30.29 -15.03
C TYR A 498 -4.14 -30.62 -15.54
N LEU A 499 -5.18 -30.18 -14.81
CA LEU A 499 -6.58 -30.37 -15.22
C LEU A 499 -6.90 -29.64 -16.53
N ARG A 500 -6.46 -28.38 -16.71
CA ARG A 500 -6.59 -27.61 -17.96
C ARG A 500 -6.05 -28.42 -19.13
N ALA A 501 -4.80 -28.88 -19.03
CA ALA A 501 -4.16 -29.65 -20.11
C ALA A 501 -4.94 -30.93 -20.46
N GLN A 502 -5.43 -31.66 -19.44
CA GLN A 502 -6.20 -32.89 -19.69
C GLN A 502 -7.57 -32.63 -20.32
N VAL A 503 -8.24 -31.54 -19.93
CA VAL A 503 -9.52 -31.15 -20.54
C VAL A 503 -9.32 -30.65 -21.97
N GLU A 504 -8.28 -29.85 -22.23
CA GLU A 504 -7.93 -29.42 -23.58
C GLU A 504 -7.62 -30.61 -24.51
N ASP A 505 -6.82 -31.56 -24.05
CA ASP A 505 -6.50 -32.77 -24.82
C ASP A 505 -7.75 -33.60 -25.14
N TYR A 506 -8.67 -33.69 -24.18
CA TYR A 506 -9.96 -34.34 -24.38
C TYR A 506 -10.80 -33.62 -25.44
N LEU A 507 -10.91 -32.29 -25.37
CA LEU A 507 -11.67 -31.47 -26.32
C LEU A 507 -11.06 -31.46 -27.73
N PHE A 508 -9.73 -31.56 -27.86
CA PHE A 508 -9.05 -31.54 -29.16
C PHE A 508 -9.17 -32.88 -29.92
N ASN A 509 -9.28 -34.00 -29.22
CA ASN A 509 -9.22 -35.32 -29.84
C ASN A 509 -10.55 -35.75 -30.48
N GLU A 510 -10.73 -35.40 -31.76
CA GLU A 510 -11.93 -35.67 -32.60
C GLU A 510 -12.41 -37.13 -32.56
N GLN A 511 -11.51 -38.11 -32.38
CA GLN A 511 -11.88 -39.53 -32.33
C GLN A 511 -12.48 -39.95 -30.98
N LYS A 512 -12.11 -39.31 -29.86
CA LYS A 512 -12.71 -39.54 -28.53
C LYS A 512 -14.08 -38.87 -28.38
N LYS A 513 -14.37 -37.80 -29.14
CA LYS A 513 -15.65 -37.07 -29.14
C LYS A 513 -16.89 -37.94 -29.43
N LYS A 514 -16.71 -39.11 -30.05
CA LYS A 514 -17.82 -39.97 -30.51
C LYS A 514 -18.12 -41.19 -29.64
N SER A 515 -17.26 -41.55 -28.68
CA SER A 515 -17.39 -42.83 -27.96
C SER A 515 -17.46 -42.71 -26.44
N ASP A 516 -16.99 -41.62 -25.83
CA ASP A 516 -16.90 -41.52 -24.38
C ASP A 516 -17.05 -40.07 -23.87
N SER A 517 -18.00 -39.84 -22.96
CA SER A 517 -18.23 -38.54 -22.33
C SER A 517 -17.33 -38.27 -21.13
N ARG A 518 -16.46 -39.23 -20.77
CA ARG A 518 -15.61 -39.17 -19.59
C ARG A 518 -14.12 -39.04 -19.92
N LEU A 519 -13.40 -38.34 -19.05
CA LEU A 519 -11.95 -38.19 -19.10
C LEU A 519 -11.30 -39.35 -18.34
N HIS A 520 -10.73 -40.31 -19.09
CA HIS A 520 -10.00 -41.45 -18.54
C HIS A 520 -8.52 -41.11 -18.25
N ASN A 521 -8.28 -40.44 -17.12
CA ASN A 521 -6.93 -40.19 -16.61
C ASN A 521 -6.92 -40.33 -15.07
N GLU A 522 -6.24 -41.36 -14.57
CA GLU A 522 -6.16 -41.65 -13.12
C GLU A 522 -5.44 -40.55 -12.35
N THR A 523 -4.40 -39.95 -12.92
CA THR A 523 -3.70 -38.82 -12.29
C THR A 523 -4.58 -37.59 -12.21
N ALA A 524 -5.43 -37.33 -13.22
CA ALA A 524 -6.40 -36.24 -13.16
C ALA A 524 -7.42 -36.48 -12.03
N PHE A 525 -7.85 -37.73 -11.85
CA PHE A 525 -8.70 -38.10 -10.73
C PHE A 525 -7.99 -37.87 -9.39
N GLN A 526 -6.74 -38.29 -9.23
CA GLN A 526 -5.95 -38.05 -8.02
C GLN A 526 -5.79 -36.54 -7.72
N VAL A 527 -5.55 -35.73 -8.75
CA VAL A 527 -5.48 -34.27 -8.63
C VAL A 527 -6.83 -33.70 -8.19
N LEU A 528 -7.93 -34.15 -8.78
CA LEU A 528 -9.27 -33.73 -8.39
C LEU A 528 -9.60 -34.14 -6.96
N SER A 529 -9.26 -35.38 -6.55
CA SER A 529 -9.41 -35.86 -5.18
C SER A 529 -8.58 -35.05 -4.20
N TYR A 530 -7.38 -34.63 -4.58
CA TYR A 530 -6.57 -33.72 -3.76
C TYR A 530 -7.31 -32.40 -3.52
N LEU A 531 -7.80 -31.77 -4.59
CA LEU A 531 -8.55 -30.51 -4.49
C LEU A 531 -9.87 -30.65 -3.72
N ALA A 532 -10.51 -31.82 -3.76
CA ALA A 532 -11.74 -32.11 -3.03
C ALA A 532 -11.61 -31.98 -1.50
N HIS A 533 -10.39 -32.05 -0.95
CA HIS A 533 -10.15 -31.82 0.49
C HIS A 533 -10.40 -30.37 0.93
N PHE A 534 -10.54 -29.43 -0.01
CA PHE A 534 -10.75 -28.01 0.28
C PHE A 534 -12.23 -27.58 0.25
N ILE A 535 -13.16 -28.49 -0.07
CA ILE A 535 -14.60 -28.22 -0.12
C ILE A 535 -15.34 -29.05 0.93
N ASP A 536 -16.67 -28.90 0.99
CA ASP A 536 -17.52 -29.71 1.87
C ASP A 536 -17.37 -31.22 1.58
N GLU A 537 -17.24 -32.02 2.64
CA GLU A 537 -16.95 -33.45 2.56
C GLU A 537 -18.07 -34.24 1.86
N SER A 538 -19.34 -33.86 2.07
CA SER A 538 -20.46 -34.53 1.42
C SER A 538 -20.45 -34.28 -0.08
N ILE A 539 -20.21 -33.03 -0.50
CA ILE A 539 -20.14 -32.65 -1.91
C ILE A 539 -18.93 -33.32 -2.58
N ALA A 540 -17.78 -33.34 -1.90
CA ALA A 540 -16.57 -34.02 -2.35
C ALA A 540 -16.82 -35.51 -2.60
N ASN A 541 -17.37 -36.21 -1.62
CA ASN A 541 -17.63 -37.65 -1.73
C ASN A 541 -18.59 -37.95 -2.88
N GLU A 542 -19.70 -37.21 -2.99
CA GLU A 542 -20.67 -37.38 -4.08
C GLU A 542 -20.00 -37.16 -5.47
N ALA A 543 -19.13 -36.16 -5.59
CA ALA A 543 -18.42 -35.89 -6.84
C ALA A 543 -17.41 -37.00 -7.21
N LEU A 544 -16.66 -37.52 -6.23
CA LEU A 544 -15.64 -38.53 -6.44
C LEU A 544 -16.25 -39.93 -6.67
N GLU A 545 -17.30 -40.29 -5.94
CA GLU A 545 -18.02 -41.57 -6.12
C GLU A 545 -18.61 -41.71 -7.54
N ALA A 546 -19.06 -40.60 -8.14
CA ALA A 546 -19.56 -40.58 -9.52
C ALA A 546 -18.52 -40.96 -10.59
N CYS A 547 -17.24 -41.07 -10.21
CA CYS A 547 -16.13 -41.51 -11.06
C CYS A 547 -15.92 -43.04 -11.05
N PHE A 548 -16.69 -43.78 -10.24
CA PHE A 548 -16.61 -45.23 -10.13
C PHE A 548 -17.96 -45.90 -10.44
N ASP A 549 -17.91 -47.15 -10.86
CA ASP A 549 -19.09 -48.01 -10.94
C ASP A 549 -19.43 -48.66 -9.58
N ALA A 550 -20.52 -49.44 -9.55
CA ALA A 550 -20.97 -50.18 -8.37
C ALA A 550 -19.95 -51.24 -7.89
N GLN A 551 -18.98 -51.61 -8.72
CA GLN A 551 -17.89 -52.54 -8.41
C GLN A 551 -16.60 -51.82 -7.98
N SER A 552 -16.63 -50.49 -7.78
CA SER A 552 -15.47 -49.65 -7.47
C SER A 552 -14.39 -49.64 -8.56
N THR A 553 -14.77 -49.87 -9.81
CA THR A 553 -13.89 -49.70 -10.98
C THR A 553 -13.93 -48.25 -11.42
N PHE A 554 -12.77 -47.64 -11.67
CA PHE A 554 -12.71 -46.27 -12.19
C PHE A 554 -13.26 -46.22 -13.62
N ILE A 555 -14.37 -45.50 -13.80
CA ILE A 555 -15.06 -45.35 -15.09
C ILE A 555 -14.77 -44.00 -15.76
N GLY A 556 -13.79 -43.24 -15.28
CA GLY A 556 -13.42 -41.94 -15.83
C GLY A 556 -14.11 -40.76 -15.15
N LEU A 557 -13.47 -39.59 -15.25
CA LEU A 557 -13.96 -38.32 -14.71
C LEU A 557 -15.11 -37.80 -15.57
N ALA A 558 -16.26 -37.52 -14.96
CA ALA A 558 -17.35 -36.80 -15.59
C ALA A 558 -17.17 -35.28 -15.41
N HIS A 559 -17.67 -34.46 -16.35
CA HIS A 559 -17.61 -33.00 -16.21
C HIS A 559 -18.32 -32.53 -14.94
N GLN A 560 -19.41 -33.19 -14.54
CA GLN A 560 -20.14 -32.87 -13.31
C GLN A 560 -19.30 -33.07 -12.06
N SER A 561 -18.44 -34.10 -12.03
CA SER A 561 -17.53 -34.33 -10.89
C SER A 561 -16.51 -33.20 -10.78
N LEU A 562 -15.91 -32.80 -11.91
CA LEU A 562 -14.96 -31.69 -11.92
C LEU A 562 -15.64 -30.38 -11.53
N TYR A 563 -16.81 -30.09 -12.09
CA TYR A 563 -17.60 -28.92 -11.75
C TYR A 563 -18.03 -28.91 -10.27
N LYS A 564 -18.48 -30.04 -9.71
CA LYS A 564 -18.85 -30.10 -8.29
C LYS A 564 -17.67 -29.75 -7.39
N VAL A 565 -16.46 -30.22 -7.71
CA VAL A 565 -15.28 -29.90 -6.90
C VAL A 565 -14.81 -28.47 -7.14
N LEU A 566 -14.49 -28.11 -8.39
CA LEU A 566 -13.89 -26.82 -8.72
C LEU A 566 -14.89 -25.66 -8.67
N GLY A 567 -16.14 -25.90 -9.08
CA GLY A 567 -17.22 -24.93 -9.01
C GLY A 567 -17.54 -24.55 -7.56
N ASN A 568 -17.52 -25.50 -6.62
CA ASN A 568 -17.64 -25.15 -5.19
C ASN A 568 -16.38 -24.45 -4.67
N LEU A 569 -15.18 -24.89 -5.09
CA LEU A 569 -13.93 -24.28 -4.64
C LEU A 569 -13.77 -22.83 -5.11
N PHE A 570 -14.09 -22.54 -6.37
CA PHE A 570 -13.94 -21.22 -6.98
C PHE A 570 -15.22 -20.40 -7.03
N HIS A 571 -16.38 -20.99 -6.69
CA HIS A 571 -17.71 -20.38 -6.77
C HIS A 571 -18.08 -19.99 -8.21
N TRP A 572 -18.02 -20.98 -9.10
CA TRP A 572 -18.51 -20.86 -10.48
C TRP A 572 -20.03 -20.76 -10.51
N GLN A 573 -20.57 -20.11 -11.55
CA GLN A 573 -22.02 -20.04 -11.75
C GLN A 573 -22.59 -21.45 -12.00
N PRO A 574 -23.86 -21.72 -11.62
CA PRO A 574 -24.55 -22.96 -11.95
C PRO A 574 -24.34 -23.38 -13.40
N LEU A 575 -24.01 -24.66 -13.64
CA LEU A 575 -23.97 -25.23 -15.00
C LEU A 575 -25.29 -24.96 -15.70
N GLU A 576 -25.21 -24.45 -16.92
CA GLU A 576 -26.38 -24.28 -17.76
C GLU A 576 -26.89 -25.64 -18.24
N ASN A 577 -28.15 -25.71 -18.66
CA ASN A 577 -28.67 -26.93 -19.28
C ASN A 577 -28.02 -27.09 -20.67
N HIS A 578 -27.06 -28.00 -20.78
CA HIS A 578 -26.38 -28.30 -22.03
C HIS A 578 -27.16 -29.29 -22.90
N SER A 579 -27.02 -29.15 -24.22
CA SER A 579 -27.59 -30.09 -25.18
C SER A 579 -26.70 -31.31 -25.42
N SER A 580 -25.40 -31.21 -25.09
CA SER A 580 -24.41 -32.29 -25.17
C SER A 580 -23.35 -32.22 -24.07
N ASP A 581 -22.72 -33.36 -23.76
CA ASP A 581 -21.57 -33.41 -22.82
C ASP A 581 -20.37 -32.59 -23.32
N LEU A 582 -20.23 -32.43 -24.64
CA LEU A 582 -19.16 -31.62 -25.24
C LEU A 582 -19.31 -30.14 -24.86
N GLU A 583 -20.52 -29.58 -24.98
CA GLU A 583 -20.81 -28.20 -24.56
C GLU A 583 -20.51 -27.99 -23.07
N ALA A 584 -20.79 -28.98 -22.24
CA ALA A 584 -20.50 -28.92 -20.81
C ALA A 584 -18.99 -28.92 -20.51
N TRP A 585 -18.21 -29.73 -21.24
CA TRP A 585 -16.74 -29.70 -21.15
C TRP A 585 -16.14 -28.41 -21.71
N GLU A 586 -16.71 -27.83 -22.78
CA GLU A 586 -16.31 -26.53 -23.31
C GLU A 586 -16.57 -25.41 -22.29
N GLN A 587 -17.75 -25.38 -21.64
CA GLN A 587 -18.03 -24.42 -20.58
C GLN A 587 -17.10 -24.62 -19.38
N THR A 588 -16.86 -25.87 -18.97
CA THR A 588 -15.90 -26.21 -17.92
C THR A 588 -14.51 -25.67 -18.23
N MET A 589 -14.07 -25.82 -19.49
CA MET A 589 -12.77 -25.30 -19.95
C MET A 589 -12.73 -23.77 -19.88
N GLN A 590 -13.81 -23.07 -20.24
CA GLN A 590 -13.87 -21.60 -20.13
C GLN A 590 -13.63 -21.12 -18.70
N TRP A 591 -14.21 -21.79 -17.69
CA TRP A 591 -13.95 -21.44 -16.29
C TRP A 591 -12.57 -21.85 -15.82
N LEU A 592 -12.08 -23.03 -16.23
CA LEU A 592 -10.71 -23.48 -15.93
C LEU A 592 -9.67 -22.50 -16.49
N ASP A 593 -9.90 -21.93 -17.67
CA ASP A 593 -9.00 -20.99 -18.35
C ASP A 593 -8.82 -19.66 -17.60
N ASN A 594 -9.73 -19.33 -16.66
CA ASN A 594 -9.57 -18.15 -15.82
C ASN A 594 -8.31 -18.27 -14.94
N PRO A 595 -7.55 -17.18 -14.76
CA PRO A 595 -6.34 -17.18 -13.96
C PRO A 595 -6.65 -17.42 -12.49
N ILE A 596 -5.69 -17.98 -11.78
CA ILE A 596 -5.82 -18.29 -10.35
C ILE A 596 -5.43 -17.09 -9.50
N SER A 597 -6.26 -16.81 -8.49
CA SER A 597 -6.02 -15.79 -7.48
C SER A 597 -6.14 -16.39 -6.08
N VAL A 598 -5.12 -16.22 -5.25
CA VAL A 598 -5.13 -16.65 -3.84
C VAL A 598 -4.95 -15.43 -2.95
N PHE A 599 -5.93 -15.17 -2.10
CA PHE A 599 -5.90 -14.09 -1.11
C PHE A 599 -5.74 -14.68 0.28
N GLY A 600 -4.66 -14.31 0.96
CA GLY A 600 -4.52 -14.55 2.40
C GLY A 600 -5.35 -13.52 3.15
N VAL A 601 -6.32 -13.97 3.95
CA VAL A 601 -7.18 -13.13 4.78
C VAL A 601 -6.95 -13.42 6.25
N VAL A 602 -6.96 -12.40 7.09
CA VAL A 602 -6.72 -12.54 8.53
C VAL A 602 -8.03 -12.51 9.29
N ARG A 603 -8.11 -13.15 10.44
CA ARG A 603 -9.26 -12.96 11.34
C ARG A 603 -9.41 -11.48 11.69
N LYS A 604 -10.66 -11.02 11.68
CA LYS A 604 -11.02 -9.64 11.95
C LYS A 604 -11.03 -9.38 13.46
N GLU A 605 -10.44 -8.28 13.88
CA GLU A 605 -10.52 -7.73 15.23
C GLU A 605 -11.45 -6.51 15.27
N VAL A 606 -11.90 -6.10 16.46
CA VAL A 606 -12.85 -4.98 16.63
C VAL A 606 -12.30 -3.66 16.06
N ALA A 607 -10.98 -3.48 16.10
CA ALA A 607 -10.30 -2.29 15.57
C ALA A 607 -10.14 -2.31 14.03
N ASP A 608 -10.40 -3.45 13.37
CA ASP A 608 -10.29 -3.55 11.93
C ASP A 608 -11.50 -2.91 11.25
N VAL A 609 -11.27 -1.72 10.73
CA VAL A 609 -12.19 -1.01 9.84
C VAL A 609 -11.68 -1.10 8.41
N GLY A 610 -12.50 -1.68 7.53
CA GLY A 610 -12.28 -1.80 6.08
C GLY A 610 -12.92 -3.05 5.49
N GLY A 611 -12.69 -3.26 4.19
CA GLY A 611 -13.29 -4.34 3.42
C GLY A 611 -12.82 -5.76 3.78
N GLY A 612 -13.47 -6.74 3.16
CA GLY A 612 -13.21 -8.16 3.42
C GLY A 612 -13.91 -9.10 2.44
N PRO A 613 -13.70 -10.42 2.58
CA PRO A 613 -14.26 -11.42 1.69
C PRO A 613 -15.76 -11.63 1.94
N VAL A 614 -16.57 -11.50 0.90
CA VAL A 614 -18.03 -11.65 0.91
C VAL A 614 -18.53 -12.41 -0.30
N PHE A 615 -19.74 -12.96 -0.19
CA PHE A 615 -20.56 -13.31 -1.33
C PHE A 615 -21.34 -12.06 -1.74
N ALA A 616 -21.34 -11.75 -3.03
CA ALA A 616 -21.94 -10.54 -3.58
C ALA A 616 -22.80 -10.87 -4.79
N ALA A 617 -23.88 -10.10 -4.98
CA ALA A 617 -24.71 -10.17 -6.17
C ALA A 617 -24.34 -9.04 -7.13
N LEU A 618 -23.97 -9.37 -8.36
CA LEU A 618 -23.66 -8.40 -9.39
C LEU A 618 -24.95 -7.92 -10.10
N PRO A 619 -24.92 -6.78 -10.80
CA PRO A 619 -26.11 -6.24 -11.48
C PRO A 619 -26.72 -7.16 -12.56
N ASP A 620 -25.95 -8.12 -13.08
CA ASP A 620 -26.41 -9.12 -14.04
C ASP A 620 -27.08 -10.34 -13.38
N GLY A 621 -27.21 -10.33 -12.05
CA GLY A 621 -27.80 -11.41 -11.25
C GLY A 621 -26.83 -12.52 -10.87
N THR A 622 -25.57 -12.47 -11.33
CA THR A 622 -24.57 -13.46 -10.94
C THR A 622 -24.18 -13.30 -9.47
N THR A 623 -23.96 -14.43 -8.79
CA THR A 623 -23.48 -14.44 -7.39
C THR A 623 -22.02 -14.85 -7.38
N ILE A 624 -21.15 -14.04 -6.77
CA ILE A 624 -19.71 -14.23 -6.81
C ILE A 624 -19.09 -14.18 -5.41
N LYS A 625 -17.91 -14.79 -5.25
CA LYS A 625 -16.99 -14.46 -4.16
C LYS A 625 -16.21 -13.20 -4.53
N LEU A 626 -16.14 -12.24 -3.62
CA LEU A 626 -15.49 -10.95 -3.87
C LEU A 626 -14.78 -10.46 -2.61
N CYS A 627 -13.58 -9.91 -2.76
CA CYS A 627 -12.92 -9.13 -1.73
C CYS A 627 -13.36 -7.68 -1.84
N LEU A 628 -14.45 -7.33 -1.16
CA LEU A 628 -15.14 -6.05 -1.32
C LEU A 628 -14.57 -4.98 -0.38
N GLU A 629 -14.29 -3.79 -0.89
CA GLU A 629 -13.97 -2.61 -0.08
C GLU A 629 -15.23 -1.96 0.49
N MET A 630 -15.13 -1.47 1.73
CA MET A 630 -16.27 -0.89 2.44
C MET A 630 -17.01 0.23 1.67
N PRO A 631 -16.34 1.14 0.92
CA PRO A 631 -17.04 2.17 0.13
C PRO A 631 -17.90 1.66 -1.04
N HIS A 632 -17.74 0.40 -1.47
CA HIS A 632 -18.62 -0.22 -2.46
C HIS A 632 -19.84 -0.90 -1.83
N ALA A 633 -19.86 -1.11 -0.52
CA ALA A 633 -21.06 -1.52 0.17
C ALA A 633 -21.98 -0.31 0.37
N ASN A 634 -23.30 -0.53 0.31
CA ASN A 634 -24.23 0.49 0.79
C ASN A 634 -24.08 0.66 2.33
N GLU A 635 -24.63 1.74 2.91
CA GLU A 635 -24.43 2.03 4.33
C GLU A 635 -24.95 0.92 5.27
N GLU A 636 -26.05 0.26 4.90
CA GLU A 636 -26.66 -0.83 5.66
C GLU A 636 -25.73 -2.05 5.67
N ASP A 637 -25.33 -2.52 4.48
CA ASP A 637 -24.39 -3.63 4.28
C ASP A 637 -23.02 -3.34 4.94
N ALA A 638 -22.52 -2.12 4.81
CA ALA A 638 -21.25 -1.72 5.41
C ALA A 638 -21.30 -1.84 6.94
N SER A 639 -22.41 -1.42 7.56
CA SER A 639 -22.62 -1.54 9.00
C SER A 639 -22.83 -3.00 9.41
N GLU A 640 -23.67 -3.74 8.67
CA GLU A 640 -24.01 -5.13 8.97
C GLU A 640 -22.82 -6.07 8.85
N TYR A 641 -21.95 -5.90 7.85
CA TYR A 641 -20.85 -6.82 7.60
C TYR A 641 -19.50 -6.28 8.10
N PHE A 642 -19.16 -5.04 7.78
CA PHE A 642 -17.82 -4.48 8.05
C PHE A 642 -17.72 -3.69 9.35
N GLY A 643 -18.84 -3.37 10.01
CA GLY A 643 -18.83 -2.67 11.31
C GLY A 643 -18.14 -3.44 12.45
N PRO A 644 -17.92 -2.82 13.63
CA PRO A 644 -17.23 -3.44 14.77
C PRO A 644 -17.88 -4.72 15.31
N ARG A 645 -19.18 -4.91 15.05
CA ARG A 645 -19.96 -6.12 15.38
C ARG A 645 -20.56 -6.78 14.14
N GLY A 646 -19.98 -6.50 12.98
CA GLY A 646 -20.51 -6.97 11.71
C GLY A 646 -20.25 -8.46 11.48
N ASN A 647 -21.01 -9.04 10.54
CA ASN A 647 -21.00 -10.46 10.19
C ASN A 647 -19.72 -10.92 9.47
N ALA A 648 -18.89 -10.00 8.94
CA ALA A 648 -17.64 -10.37 8.30
C ALA A 648 -16.63 -10.90 9.33
N THR A 649 -16.14 -12.12 9.09
CA THR A 649 -15.25 -12.83 10.02
C THR A 649 -13.76 -12.56 9.79
N HIS A 650 -13.42 -12.09 8.58
CA HIS A 650 -12.05 -11.88 8.13
C HIS A 650 -11.87 -10.51 7.48
N PHE A 651 -10.64 -10.03 7.48
CA PHE A 651 -10.19 -8.78 6.89
C PHE A 651 -9.15 -9.05 5.79
N ASN A 652 -9.08 -8.18 4.78
CA ASN A 652 -8.09 -8.29 3.70
C ASN A 652 -6.78 -7.55 4.05
N PRO A 653 -5.68 -8.25 4.36
CA PRO A 653 -4.37 -7.65 4.66
C PRO A 653 -3.62 -7.16 3.41
N VAL A 654 -4.18 -7.32 2.21
CA VAL A 654 -3.48 -7.14 0.93
C VAL A 654 -2.28 -8.08 0.85
N LEU A 655 -2.55 -9.37 1.05
CA LEU A 655 -1.61 -10.45 0.84
C LEU A 655 -2.20 -11.34 -0.25
N ALA A 656 -1.76 -11.14 -1.48
CA ALA A 656 -2.41 -11.77 -2.61
C ALA A 656 -1.41 -12.27 -3.66
N PHE A 657 -1.70 -13.46 -4.19
CA PHE A 657 -0.90 -14.15 -5.21
C PHE A 657 -1.74 -14.36 -6.46
N PHE A 658 -1.17 -14.07 -7.62
CA PHE A 658 -1.87 -14.06 -8.91
C PHE A 658 -1.08 -14.80 -9.97
N GLU A 659 -1.79 -15.54 -10.82
CA GLU A 659 -1.20 -16.17 -12.00
C GLU A 659 -0.88 -15.12 -13.07
N LEU A 660 0.40 -14.97 -13.42
CA LEU A 660 0.83 -14.12 -14.54
C LEU A 660 0.91 -14.89 -15.85
N LYS A 661 1.23 -16.18 -15.76
CA LYS A 661 1.39 -17.09 -16.89
C LYS A 661 1.03 -18.52 -16.48
N THR A 662 0.40 -19.25 -17.39
CA THR A 662 0.24 -20.70 -17.26
C THR A 662 1.61 -21.39 -17.45
N HIS A 663 1.71 -22.69 -17.21
CA HIS A 663 2.96 -23.42 -17.48
C HIS A 663 2.99 -23.89 -18.95
N THR A 664 4.14 -24.40 -19.37
CA THR A 664 4.26 -25.15 -20.62
C THR A 664 3.44 -26.43 -20.50
N ARG A 665 2.63 -26.77 -21.52
CA ARG A 665 1.91 -28.05 -21.54
C ARG A 665 2.92 -29.19 -21.44
N ALA A 666 2.65 -30.20 -20.61
CA ALA A 666 3.62 -31.28 -20.32
C ALA A 666 4.06 -32.08 -21.57
N PHE A 667 3.31 -32.02 -22.66
CA PHE A 667 3.60 -32.69 -23.94
C PHE A 667 4.23 -31.77 -25.00
N GLU A 668 4.39 -30.47 -24.73
CA GLU A 668 5.17 -29.59 -25.61
C GLU A 668 6.66 -29.89 -25.43
N ASN A 669 7.27 -30.47 -26.46
CA ASN A 669 8.70 -30.83 -26.48
C ASN A 669 9.65 -29.61 -26.39
N THR A 670 9.12 -28.39 -26.54
CA THR A 670 9.85 -27.14 -26.36
C THR A 670 9.52 -26.54 -24.99
N ARG A 671 10.54 -26.02 -24.29
CA ARG A 671 10.33 -25.09 -23.16
C ARG A 671 9.73 -23.78 -23.68
N SER A 672 8.45 -23.79 -24.07
CA SER A 672 7.66 -22.58 -24.29
C SER A 672 7.39 -21.94 -22.94
N VAL A 673 7.53 -20.64 -22.82
CA VAL A 673 6.90 -19.90 -21.72
C VAL A 673 5.38 -20.08 -21.89
N GLY A 674 4.65 -20.50 -20.85
CA GLY A 674 3.22 -20.81 -20.97
C GLY A 674 2.36 -19.59 -21.33
N LYS A 675 1.05 -19.81 -21.52
CA LYS A 675 0.10 -18.78 -21.99
C LYS A 675 0.10 -17.60 -21.01
N LYS A 676 0.38 -16.41 -21.53
CA LYS A 676 0.36 -15.18 -20.73
C LYS A 676 -1.09 -14.83 -20.36
N VAL A 677 -1.31 -14.41 -19.12
CA VAL A 677 -2.59 -13.84 -18.68
C VAL A 677 -2.69 -12.41 -19.21
N GLU A 678 -3.72 -12.14 -20.00
CA GLU A 678 -4.01 -10.81 -20.56
C GLU A 678 -4.89 -10.02 -19.59
N PHE A 679 -4.27 -9.38 -18.60
CA PHE A 679 -4.99 -8.67 -17.53
C PHE A 679 -5.88 -7.53 -18.02
N SER A 680 -5.57 -6.92 -19.17
CA SER A 680 -6.44 -5.93 -19.80
C SER A 680 -7.83 -6.48 -20.13
N LYS A 681 -7.96 -7.79 -20.40
CA LYS A 681 -9.25 -8.45 -20.68
C LYS A 681 -10.01 -8.84 -19.41
N LEU A 682 -9.33 -8.86 -18.27
CA LEU A 682 -9.91 -9.19 -16.97
C LEU A 682 -10.41 -7.95 -16.22
N PHE A 683 -10.15 -6.76 -16.75
CA PHE A 683 -10.65 -5.52 -16.18
C PHE A 683 -12.18 -5.50 -16.23
N ASP A 684 -12.81 -5.73 -15.10
CA ASP A 684 -14.25 -5.76 -14.97
C ASP A 684 -14.76 -4.37 -14.59
N GLU A 685 -15.42 -3.73 -15.56
CA GLU A 685 -15.92 -2.36 -15.45
C GLU A 685 -17.02 -2.15 -14.41
N ARG A 686 -17.57 -3.24 -13.87
CA ARG A 686 -18.58 -3.20 -12.80
C ARG A 686 -17.98 -2.76 -11.47
N PHE A 687 -16.68 -2.96 -11.25
CA PHE A 687 -16.00 -2.61 -9.99
C PHE A 687 -15.37 -1.21 -10.07
N TRP A 688 -16.15 -0.18 -9.75
CA TRP A 688 -15.65 1.19 -9.65
C TRP A 688 -16.42 2.06 -8.64
N LEU A 689 -15.69 2.91 -7.94
CA LEU A 689 -16.17 3.81 -6.90
C LEU A 689 -16.37 5.22 -7.43
N LEU A 690 -17.51 5.83 -7.05
CA LEU A 690 -17.63 7.28 -7.04
C LEU A 690 -17.01 7.83 -5.76
N SER A 691 -15.71 8.13 -5.81
CA SER A 691 -14.99 8.68 -4.67
C SER A 691 -15.35 10.14 -4.46
N LYS A 692 -16.00 10.43 -3.32
CA LYS A 692 -16.32 11.78 -2.86
C LYS A 692 -15.30 12.21 -1.81
N ARG A 693 -14.57 13.29 -2.06
CA ARG A 693 -13.46 13.79 -1.22
C ARG A 693 -13.49 15.31 -1.14
N GLU A 694 -12.68 15.86 -0.26
CA GLU A 694 -12.40 17.28 -0.22
C GLU A 694 -11.01 17.54 -0.83
N TYR A 695 -10.91 18.54 -1.70
CA TYR A 695 -9.66 19.01 -2.28
C TYR A 695 -9.55 20.52 -2.07
N LYS A 696 -8.53 20.96 -1.32
CA LYS A 696 -8.31 22.37 -0.95
C LYS A 696 -9.58 23.07 -0.40
N GLY A 697 -10.30 22.43 0.52
CA GLY A 697 -11.53 23.02 1.08
C GLY A 697 -12.79 22.82 0.23
N THR A 698 -12.67 22.27 -0.97
CA THR A 698 -13.80 22.12 -1.91
C THR A 698 -14.20 20.65 -2.05
N PRO A 699 -15.50 20.31 -1.89
CA PRO A 699 -15.99 18.97 -2.21
C PRO A 699 -15.81 18.66 -3.70
N VAL A 700 -15.16 17.53 -3.98
CA VAL A 700 -14.91 17.02 -5.33
C VAL A 700 -15.27 15.53 -5.39
N CYS A 701 -15.55 15.03 -6.58
CA CYS A 701 -15.71 13.62 -6.83
C CYS A 701 -14.84 13.15 -8.02
N TYR A 702 -14.54 11.87 -8.07
CA TYR A 702 -13.80 11.25 -9.17
C TYR A 702 -14.05 9.74 -9.24
N HIS A 703 -13.73 9.17 -10.39
CA HIS A 703 -13.81 7.73 -10.67
C HIS A 703 -12.58 7.03 -10.07
N GLU A 704 -12.78 5.99 -9.28
CA GLU A 704 -11.73 5.23 -8.62
C GLU A 704 -11.95 3.73 -8.79
N THR A 705 -10.89 2.95 -9.01
CA THR A 705 -10.94 1.48 -9.08
C THR A 705 -10.05 0.85 -8.02
N VAL A 706 -10.45 -0.35 -7.58
CA VAL A 706 -9.80 -1.09 -6.50
C VAL A 706 -9.25 -2.40 -7.05
N LEU A 707 -7.94 -2.55 -6.98
CA LEU A 707 -7.22 -3.73 -7.49
C LEU A 707 -7.78 -5.02 -6.91
N HIS A 708 -7.91 -5.10 -5.58
CA HIS A 708 -8.34 -6.30 -4.88
C HIS A 708 -9.74 -6.79 -5.28
N GLU A 709 -10.60 -5.91 -5.79
CA GLU A 709 -11.90 -6.31 -6.33
C GLU A 709 -11.77 -6.79 -7.77
N LEU A 710 -10.94 -6.13 -8.59
CA LEU A 710 -10.69 -6.51 -9.99
C LEU A 710 -10.00 -7.87 -10.13
N ILE A 711 -9.12 -8.24 -9.19
CA ILE A 711 -8.38 -9.53 -9.24
C ILE A 711 -8.77 -10.49 -8.12
N GLY A 712 -9.56 -10.02 -7.14
CA GLY A 712 -10.11 -10.82 -6.05
C GLY A 712 -11.62 -11.01 -6.17
N ASN A 713 -12.09 -11.33 -7.38
CA ASN A 713 -13.46 -11.72 -7.67
C ASN A 713 -13.51 -13.08 -8.39
N SER A 714 -14.54 -13.88 -8.13
CA SER A 714 -14.74 -15.15 -8.83
C SER A 714 -15.43 -15.03 -10.21
N ALA A 715 -15.75 -13.81 -10.65
CA ALA A 715 -16.32 -13.59 -11.99
C ALA A 715 -15.28 -13.74 -13.10
N THR A 716 -14.06 -13.26 -12.84
CA THR A 716 -12.96 -13.17 -13.81
C THR A 716 -11.74 -14.01 -13.41
N THR A 717 -11.71 -14.53 -12.18
CA THR A 717 -10.59 -15.32 -11.66
C THR A 717 -11.07 -16.57 -10.94
N ASN A 718 -10.25 -17.62 -10.94
CA ASN A 718 -10.39 -18.77 -10.05
C ASN A 718 -9.89 -18.38 -8.65
N LEU A 719 -10.77 -17.72 -7.89
CA LEU A 719 -10.46 -17.10 -6.61
C LEU A 719 -10.57 -18.07 -5.43
N VAL A 720 -9.55 -18.07 -4.58
CA VAL A 720 -9.55 -18.74 -3.29
C VAL A 720 -9.12 -17.78 -2.18
N PHE A 721 -9.91 -17.75 -1.10
CA PHE A 721 -9.51 -17.12 0.16
C PHE A 721 -8.93 -18.18 1.10
N ILE A 722 -7.78 -17.90 1.67
CA ILE A 722 -7.17 -18.73 2.71
C ILE A 722 -6.99 -17.90 3.99
N GLU A 723 -7.38 -18.46 5.13
CA GLU A 723 -7.09 -17.84 6.43
C GLU A 723 -5.57 -17.89 6.65
N VAL A 724 -4.96 -16.75 6.99
CA VAL A 724 -3.53 -16.65 7.34
C VAL A 724 -3.35 -16.11 8.76
N PRO A 725 -2.21 -16.40 9.42
CA PRO A 725 -1.91 -15.88 10.74
C PRO A 725 -1.96 -14.36 10.78
N ARG A 726 -2.59 -13.83 11.83
CA ARG A 726 -2.71 -12.38 12.07
C ARG A 726 -1.35 -11.67 12.13
N THR A 727 -0.32 -12.41 12.50
CA THR A 727 1.07 -11.96 12.53
C THR A 727 1.63 -11.49 11.18
N LEU A 728 1.03 -11.90 10.06
CA LEU A 728 1.35 -11.41 8.71
C LEU A 728 0.64 -10.07 8.37
N PHE A 729 -0.08 -9.50 9.34
CA PHE A 729 -0.81 -8.25 9.20
C PHE A 729 -0.51 -7.29 10.37
N ARG A 730 0.35 -6.33 10.08
CA ARG A 730 0.79 -5.23 10.95
C ARG A 730 0.83 -3.93 10.15
N PRO A 731 -0.32 -3.41 9.68
CA PRO A 731 -0.35 -2.14 8.94
C PRO A 731 -0.25 -0.96 9.89
N HIS A 732 0.43 0.10 9.45
CA HIS A 732 0.50 1.37 10.18
C HIS A 732 -0.38 2.40 9.49
N LYS A 733 -1.63 2.59 9.92
CA LYS A 733 -2.58 3.51 9.29
C LYS A 733 -2.33 4.97 9.69
N SER A 734 -1.87 5.20 10.91
CA SER A 734 -1.59 6.52 11.49
C SER A 734 -0.11 6.68 11.86
N PHE A 735 0.35 7.93 12.00
CA PHE A 735 1.68 8.22 12.53
C PHE A 735 1.89 7.64 13.93
N PHE A 736 0.85 7.65 14.77
CA PHE A 736 0.92 7.12 16.13
C PHE A 736 1.15 5.61 16.18
N ASP A 737 0.71 4.87 15.15
CA ASP A 737 1.00 3.43 15.05
C ASP A 737 2.50 3.16 14.95
N SER A 738 3.28 4.16 14.53
CA SER A 738 4.73 4.07 14.30
C SER A 738 5.55 4.69 15.43
N LEU A 739 4.93 5.49 16.30
CA LEU A 739 5.61 6.26 17.32
C LEU A 739 6.21 5.35 18.39
N GLY A 740 7.53 5.44 18.58
CA GLY A 740 8.25 4.66 19.60
C GLY A 740 8.59 3.22 19.19
N ASN A 741 8.26 2.79 17.96
CA ASN A 741 8.68 1.48 17.47
C ASN A 741 10.15 1.51 17.03
N ASP A 742 10.87 0.43 17.33
CA ASP A 742 12.23 0.18 16.85
C ASP A 742 12.24 -0.99 15.85
N ARG A 743 13.39 -1.28 15.23
CA ARG A 743 13.54 -2.41 14.30
C ARG A 743 13.10 -3.76 14.90
N ARG A 744 13.32 -3.97 16.21
CA ARG A 744 12.95 -5.22 16.91
C ARG A 744 11.44 -5.37 17.00
N THR A 745 10.73 -4.29 17.25
CA THR A 745 9.27 -4.25 17.29
C THR A 745 8.65 -4.65 15.96
N TYR A 746 9.29 -4.26 14.85
CA TYR A 746 8.95 -4.71 13.50
C TYR A 746 9.38 -6.16 13.19
N GLY A 747 10.07 -6.86 14.08
CA GLY A 747 10.46 -8.27 13.90
C GLY A 747 11.75 -8.45 13.10
N PHE A 748 12.64 -7.46 13.10
CA PHE A 748 14.00 -7.60 12.60
C PHE A 748 14.93 -7.96 13.75
N ASP A 749 15.68 -9.06 13.59
CA ASP A 749 16.81 -9.37 14.47
C ASP A 749 17.92 -8.32 14.23
N GLU A 750 18.77 -8.05 15.24
CA GLU A 750 19.80 -6.97 15.31
C GLU A 750 20.76 -6.84 14.10
N THR A 751 20.60 -7.68 13.08
CA THR A 751 21.22 -7.60 11.76
C THR A 751 21.14 -6.23 11.08
N LEU A 752 20.15 -5.37 11.35
CA LEU A 752 20.12 -4.01 10.78
C LEU A 752 21.03 -3.00 11.51
N ALA A 753 21.67 -3.39 12.63
CA ALA A 753 22.58 -2.53 13.39
C ALA A 753 23.66 -1.93 12.50
N THR A 754 23.79 -0.61 12.54
CA THR A 754 24.91 0.11 11.91
C THR A 754 26.22 -0.33 12.56
N THR A 755 27.33 -0.15 11.85
CA THR A 755 28.68 -0.48 12.35
C THR A 755 28.98 0.17 13.71
N GLU A 756 28.34 1.29 14.05
CA GLU A 756 28.46 1.96 15.35
C GLU A 756 27.80 1.20 16.51
N THR A 757 26.70 0.47 16.26
CA THR A 757 26.01 -0.30 17.31
C THR A 757 26.64 -1.67 17.54
N ARG A 758 27.37 -2.22 16.56
CA ARG A 758 28.11 -3.48 16.70
C ARG A 758 29.45 -3.35 17.45
N ASN A 759 29.96 -2.13 17.61
CA ASN A 759 31.24 -1.86 18.26
C ASN A 759 31.11 -1.52 19.76
N PHE A 760 29.93 -1.70 20.35
CA PHE A 760 29.66 -1.47 21.78
C PHE A 760 29.54 -2.78 22.57
#